data_AF-K7MMA3-F1
#
_entry.id   AF-K7MMA3-F1
#
_cell.length_a   1.000
_cell.length_b   1.000
_cell.length_c   1.000
_cell.angle_alpha   90.00
_cell.angle_beta   90.00
_cell.angle_gamma   90.00
#
_symmetry.space_group_name_H-M   'P 1'
#
loop_
_entity.id
_entity.type
_entity.pdbx_description
1 polymer ?
#
loop_
_entity_poly.entity_id
_entity_poly.type
_entity_poly.pdbx_seq_one_letter_code
_entity_poly.pdbx_strand_id
1 'polypeptide(L)'
;MEEMAQQVKRPFGVPEEPEFTVGLDAPLRELKMELLKEGVSIIVLTGLGGSGKTTLATKLCWDEQVIGSFKENILFVTFSKTPKLKIIVERLFEYCGYQVPQFQSDEDVVNQSGLLLRKIDASPMLLVLDDVWPGSEPLVEKFKVQMPDYKILVTSRVAFPRFGSPYILKPLVHEDAMALFCHHTLLGKNSSNIPEEVVQKIVRHCKGLPLAIKVIGRSLSNQPYELWQKMVEKLSQGHSILDSNTKLVASLKKISDVLEDNSIIKECFIDLALFPENQKIPVAALVDMWVELYGLDNDGIVMANVNKLASMNLANVLETRKNTSDTDSYYYNNHFIILHGILRDITIYQGTQEQVELRKRLMIGITENKTEWWLIREKQQGMMIRILSISTDETCTSYWSHLQPTQAEVLILNLQTSRYTFPKFLKEMSKLKVLIVIRHGFHPSEMKNFESLDSLSNLRRMRLERISVPPFVMLKNLKKLSLYFCNTRQAFENGNMLISDALPILEDLNIDYCNDMVELPTGLCEITSLKMLSITNCHKLSALPQEIGNLENLKLIRLSSCTDLEGIPNSIGRLSNLRHMDISNCISLPNLPEDFGNLCNLRNLYMTSCARCELPPSIINLEHLKEVVCDEETAASWDAFKPMLPNLKIDIPQLDVNLNWLHEIHS
;
A
#
# COMPACT_ATOMS: atom_id res chain seq x y z
N MET A 1 -0.81 4.56 36.16
CA MET A 1 -2.10 4.09 36.69
C MET A 1 -2.75 3.35 35.53
N GLU A 2 -2.40 2.07 35.36
CA GLU A 2 -3.06 0.90 35.98
C GLU A 2 -4.45 0.65 35.41
N GLU A 3 -4.47 0.17 34.16
CA GLU A 3 -5.29 -0.95 33.64
C GLU A 3 -4.98 -1.09 32.13
N MET A 4 -3.82 -1.65 31.79
CA MET A 4 -3.59 -2.13 30.44
C MET A 4 -4.45 -3.38 30.25
N ALA A 5 -5.56 -3.24 29.52
CA ALA A 5 -6.33 -4.37 29.02
C ALA A 5 -5.37 -5.41 28.41
N GLN A 6 -5.34 -6.61 28.97
CA GLN A 6 -4.67 -7.76 28.38
C GLN A 6 -5.37 -8.12 27.07
N GLN A 7 -5.02 -7.41 25.99
CA GLN A 7 -5.35 -7.83 24.63
C GLN A 7 -4.59 -9.12 24.34
N VAL A 8 -5.33 -10.18 24.00
CA VAL A 8 -4.78 -11.43 23.47
C VAL A 8 -3.88 -11.08 22.28
N LYS A 9 -2.57 -11.32 22.40
CA LYS A 9 -1.64 -11.10 21.29
C LYS A 9 -2.03 -12.03 20.14
N ARG A 10 -2.38 -11.43 19.01
CA ARG A 10 -2.75 -12.14 17.79
C ARG A 10 -1.51 -12.84 17.20
N PRO A 11 -1.69 -13.97 16.48
CA PRO A 11 -0.59 -14.58 15.76
C PRO A 11 0.05 -13.60 14.76
N PHE A 12 1.38 -13.61 14.65
CA PHE A 12 2.13 -12.55 14.00
C PHE A 12 2.10 -12.64 12.47
N GLY A 13 1.73 -11.53 11.82
CA GLY A 13 1.63 -11.42 10.37
C GLY A 13 0.45 -12.17 9.75
N VAL A 14 -0.40 -12.84 10.56
CA VAL A 14 -1.56 -13.58 10.07
C VAL A 14 -2.62 -12.57 9.59
N PRO A 15 -3.12 -12.70 8.35
CA PRO A 15 -4.24 -11.87 7.88
C PRO A 15 -5.48 -12.00 8.77
N GLU A 16 -6.34 -10.98 8.79
CA GLU A 16 -7.60 -11.03 9.54
C GLU A 16 -8.46 -12.24 9.14
N GLU A 17 -9.24 -12.76 10.10
CA GLU A 17 -10.08 -13.92 9.83
C GLU A 17 -11.13 -13.58 8.75
N PRO A 18 -11.24 -14.38 7.67
CA PRO A 18 -12.24 -14.14 6.64
C PRO A 18 -13.68 -14.20 7.19
N GLU A 19 -14.43 -13.10 7.08
CA GLU A 19 -15.81 -12.98 7.60
C GLU A 19 -16.79 -14.00 7.01
N PHE A 20 -16.66 -14.31 5.72
CA PHE A 20 -17.54 -15.25 5.01
C PHE A 20 -16.75 -16.22 4.14
N THR A 21 -16.91 -17.51 4.43
CA THR A 21 -16.33 -18.62 3.67
C THR A 21 -17.33 -19.75 3.46
N VAL A 22 -17.18 -20.48 2.36
CA VAL A 22 -18.00 -21.66 2.02
C VAL A 22 -17.08 -22.80 1.55
N GLY A 23 -17.51 -24.05 1.74
CA GLY A 23 -16.79 -25.23 1.26
C GLY A 23 -15.40 -25.49 1.87
N LEU A 24 -15.03 -24.76 2.94
CA LEU A 24 -13.72 -24.90 3.59
C LEU A 24 -13.72 -25.81 4.82
N ASP A 25 -14.88 -26.25 5.34
CA ASP A 25 -14.94 -27.03 6.58
C ASP A 25 -14.21 -28.38 6.48
N ALA A 26 -14.47 -29.13 5.40
CA ALA A 26 -13.80 -30.40 5.16
C ALA A 26 -12.29 -30.21 4.87
N PRO A 27 -11.87 -29.29 3.97
CA PRO A 27 -10.45 -28.98 3.79
C PRO A 27 -9.72 -28.52 5.05
N LEU A 28 -10.37 -27.69 5.88
CA LEU A 28 -9.80 -27.21 7.14
C LEU A 28 -9.57 -28.37 8.10
N ARG A 29 -10.56 -29.26 8.25
CA ARG A 29 -10.44 -30.45 9.10
C ARG A 29 -9.33 -31.38 8.62
N GLU A 30 -9.25 -31.64 7.32
CA GLU A 30 -8.22 -32.53 6.74
C GLU A 30 -6.81 -31.94 6.88
N LEU A 31 -6.64 -30.66 6.55
CA LEU A 31 -5.36 -29.97 6.70
C LEU A 31 -4.94 -29.88 8.17
N LYS A 32 -5.89 -29.64 9.08
CA LYS A 32 -5.65 -29.64 10.52
C LYS A 32 -5.19 -31.00 11.03
N MET A 33 -5.79 -32.10 10.57
CA MET A 33 -5.35 -33.45 10.94
C MET A 33 -3.90 -33.72 10.48
N GLU A 34 -3.55 -33.33 9.25
CA GLU A 34 -2.16 -33.48 8.78
C GLU A 34 -1.21 -32.54 9.54
N LEU A 35 -1.65 -31.33 9.87
CA LEU A 35 -0.87 -30.38 10.68
C LEU A 35 -0.62 -30.89 12.09
N LEU A 36 -1.56 -31.53 12.76
CA LEU A 36 -1.39 -31.98 14.15
C LEU A 36 -0.71 -33.36 14.27
N LYS A 37 -0.55 -34.09 13.15
CA LYS A 37 0.11 -35.40 13.12
C LYS A 37 1.58 -35.35 13.55
N GLU A 38 2.00 -36.33 14.34
CA GLU A 38 3.41 -36.48 14.76
C GLU A 38 4.33 -36.81 13.59
N GLY A 39 5.57 -36.29 13.63
CA GLY A 39 6.62 -36.56 12.64
C GLY A 39 6.55 -35.74 11.34
N VAL A 40 5.46 -35.01 11.09
CA VAL A 40 5.34 -34.11 9.94
C VAL A 40 5.89 -32.74 10.27
N SER A 41 6.98 -32.34 9.61
CA SER A 41 7.60 -31.02 9.79
C SER A 41 7.16 -29.99 8.75
N ILE A 42 6.85 -30.42 7.52
CA ILE A 42 6.44 -29.54 6.42
C ILE A 42 5.19 -30.09 5.74
N ILE A 43 4.18 -29.25 5.59
CA ILE A 43 2.94 -29.56 4.87
C ILE A 43 2.83 -28.62 3.68
N VAL A 44 2.51 -29.15 2.50
CA VAL A 44 2.34 -28.35 1.29
C VAL A 44 0.87 -28.31 0.90
N LEU A 45 0.25 -27.14 1.01
CA LEU A 45 -1.09 -26.84 0.52
C LEU A 45 -1.00 -26.31 -0.93
N THR A 46 -1.45 -27.12 -1.90
CA THR A 46 -1.40 -26.78 -3.32
C THR A 46 -2.78 -26.59 -3.96
N GLY A 47 -2.85 -25.85 -5.05
CA GLY A 47 -4.10 -25.60 -5.77
C GLY A 47 -4.00 -24.45 -6.76
N LEU A 48 -4.96 -24.35 -7.69
CA LEU A 48 -5.01 -23.28 -8.70
C LEU A 48 -4.95 -21.89 -8.06
N GLY A 49 -4.52 -20.88 -8.82
CA GLY A 49 -4.62 -19.50 -8.33
C GLY A 49 -6.07 -19.20 -7.89
N GLY A 50 -6.23 -18.45 -6.80
CA GLY A 50 -7.57 -17.96 -6.38
C GLY A 50 -8.52 -19.05 -5.90
N SER A 51 -8.04 -20.28 -5.71
CA SER A 51 -8.81 -21.40 -5.15
C SER A 51 -9.10 -21.26 -3.65
N GLY A 52 -8.49 -20.29 -2.97
CA GLY A 52 -8.66 -20.06 -1.53
C GLY A 52 -7.56 -20.62 -0.63
N LYS A 53 -6.36 -20.93 -1.16
CA LYS A 53 -5.24 -21.46 -0.35
C LYS A 53 -4.86 -20.56 0.82
N THR A 54 -4.57 -19.29 0.55
CA THR A 54 -4.27 -18.29 1.57
C THR A 54 -5.42 -18.18 2.57
N THR A 55 -6.67 -18.12 2.09
CA THR A 55 -7.87 -18.11 2.94
C THR A 55 -7.94 -19.33 3.87
N LEU A 56 -7.65 -20.53 3.37
CA LEU A 56 -7.64 -21.76 4.16
C LEU A 56 -6.49 -21.76 5.18
N ALA A 57 -5.30 -21.32 4.79
CA ALA A 57 -4.16 -21.19 5.70
C ALA A 57 -4.42 -20.15 6.80
N THR A 58 -5.03 -19.02 6.47
CA THR A 58 -5.47 -18.00 7.43
C THR A 58 -6.51 -18.58 8.38
N LYS A 59 -7.57 -19.25 7.90
CA LYS A 59 -8.56 -19.89 8.78
C LYS A 59 -7.94 -20.95 9.69
N LEU A 60 -6.96 -21.70 9.20
CA LEU A 60 -6.22 -22.66 10.02
C LEU A 60 -5.47 -21.97 11.16
N CYS A 61 -4.86 -20.81 10.92
CA CYS A 61 -4.19 -20.03 11.96
C CYS A 61 -5.15 -19.49 13.04
N TRP A 62 -6.42 -19.28 12.70
CA TRP A 62 -7.47 -18.84 13.61
C TRP A 62 -8.26 -19.99 14.26
N ASP A 63 -8.00 -21.25 13.89
CA ASP A 63 -8.70 -22.41 14.45
C ASP A 63 -8.34 -22.62 15.93
N GLU A 64 -9.35 -22.79 16.79
CA GLU A 64 -9.17 -22.92 18.24
C GLU A 64 -8.19 -24.03 18.65
N GLN A 65 -8.14 -25.16 17.93
CA GLN A 65 -7.22 -26.24 18.26
C GLN A 65 -5.80 -25.93 17.81
N VAL A 66 -5.64 -25.20 16.71
CA VAL A 66 -4.33 -24.76 16.22
C VAL A 66 -3.77 -23.68 17.14
N ILE A 67 -4.59 -22.68 17.51
CA ILE A 67 -4.23 -21.70 18.54
C ILE A 67 -3.99 -22.39 19.89
N GLY A 68 -4.81 -23.36 20.28
CA GLY A 68 -4.58 -24.12 21.52
C GLY A 68 -3.25 -24.87 21.52
N SER A 69 -2.82 -25.35 20.35
CA SER A 69 -1.55 -26.07 20.19
C SER A 69 -0.38 -25.09 20.16
N PHE A 70 -0.37 -24.11 19.25
CA PHE A 70 0.76 -23.21 18.96
C PHE A 70 0.73 -21.88 19.72
N LYS A 71 -0.39 -21.54 20.36
CA LYS A 71 -0.60 -20.28 21.09
C LYS A 71 -0.28 -19.07 20.21
N GLU A 72 0.54 -18.16 20.72
CA GLU A 72 1.00 -16.94 20.03
C GLU A 72 2.12 -17.22 19.02
N ASN A 73 2.60 -18.46 18.93
CA ASN A 73 3.79 -18.83 18.16
C ASN A 73 3.44 -19.24 16.72
N ILE A 74 2.54 -18.48 16.10
CA ILE A 74 2.18 -18.65 14.70
C ILE A 74 2.72 -17.44 13.94
N LEU A 75 3.63 -17.69 13.00
CA LEU A 75 4.25 -16.69 12.15
C LEU A 75 3.76 -16.88 10.72
N PHE A 76 3.31 -15.83 10.05
CA PHE A 76 2.83 -15.88 8.67
C PHE A 76 3.65 -14.96 7.79
N VAL A 77 4.24 -15.51 6.72
CA VAL A 77 5.08 -14.76 5.80
C VAL A 77 4.75 -15.08 4.35
N THR A 78 4.44 -14.05 3.56
CA THR A 78 4.18 -14.18 2.12
C THR A 78 5.47 -14.09 1.31
N PHE A 79 5.71 -15.06 0.43
CA PHE A 79 6.82 -15.10 -0.50
C PHE A 79 6.53 -14.25 -1.74
N SER A 80 7.54 -13.58 -2.28
CA SER A 80 7.45 -12.97 -3.61
C SER A 80 7.84 -13.98 -4.69
N LYS A 81 7.60 -13.65 -5.97
CA LYS A 81 8.02 -14.47 -7.13
C LYS A 81 9.53 -14.66 -7.23
N THR A 82 10.32 -13.73 -6.69
CA THR A 82 11.78 -13.81 -6.61
C THR A 82 12.19 -13.61 -5.15
N PRO A 83 11.91 -14.59 -4.28
CA PRO A 83 12.03 -14.41 -2.85
C PRO A 83 13.50 -14.33 -2.47
N LYS A 84 13.82 -13.40 -1.57
CA LYS A 84 15.16 -13.25 -1.00
C LYS A 84 15.12 -13.57 0.47
N LEU A 85 16.04 -14.43 0.90
CA LEU A 85 16.13 -14.86 2.29
C LEU A 85 16.22 -13.67 3.24
N LYS A 86 17.10 -12.72 2.92
CA LYS A 86 17.34 -11.51 3.70
C LYS A 86 16.03 -10.77 4.01
N ILE A 87 15.25 -10.44 2.98
CA ILE A 87 13.99 -9.69 3.12
C ILE A 87 12.98 -10.46 3.98
N ILE A 88 12.88 -11.77 3.80
CA ILE A 88 11.97 -12.63 4.58
C ILE A 88 12.38 -12.63 6.05
N VAL A 89 13.68 -12.74 6.34
CA VAL A 89 14.20 -12.74 7.72
C VAL A 89 14.06 -11.37 8.36
N GLU A 90 14.34 -10.28 7.63
CA GLU A 90 14.08 -8.92 8.09
C GLU A 90 12.61 -8.73 8.53
N ARG A 91 11.65 -9.20 7.72
CA ARG A 91 10.22 -9.20 8.06
C ARG A 91 9.91 -10.04 9.30
N LEU A 92 10.55 -11.19 9.47
CA LEU A 92 10.38 -12.02 10.68
C LEU A 92 10.85 -11.30 11.95
N PHE A 93 12.02 -10.62 11.91
CA PHE A 93 12.51 -9.84 13.04
C PHE A 93 11.51 -8.76 13.45
N GLU A 94 10.96 -8.06 12.45
CA GLU A 94 9.99 -7.00 12.64
C GLU A 94 8.64 -7.49 13.18
N TYR A 95 8.10 -8.57 12.64
CA TYR A 95 6.88 -9.21 13.17
C TYR A 95 7.05 -9.60 14.64
N CYS A 96 8.25 -10.00 15.02
CA CYS A 96 8.57 -10.36 16.40
C CYS A 96 8.95 -9.15 17.28
N GLY A 97 8.91 -7.92 16.76
CA GLY A 97 9.21 -6.69 17.49
C GLY A 97 10.69 -6.46 17.80
N TYR A 98 11.61 -7.15 17.10
CA TYR A 98 13.05 -7.00 17.30
C TYR A 98 13.67 -6.03 16.28
N GLN A 99 14.76 -5.38 16.68
CA GLN A 99 15.57 -4.61 15.73
C GLN A 99 16.18 -5.53 14.67
N VAL A 100 16.00 -5.14 13.41
CA VAL A 100 16.55 -5.84 12.25
C VAL A 100 18.07 -5.67 12.20
N PRO A 101 18.88 -6.75 12.28
CA PRO A 101 20.33 -6.64 12.23
C PRO A 101 20.82 -6.34 10.80
N GLN A 102 21.99 -5.72 10.67
CA GLN A 102 22.67 -5.62 9.38
C GLN A 102 23.35 -6.95 9.05
N PHE A 103 22.78 -7.68 8.09
CA PHE A 103 23.34 -8.95 7.64
C PHE A 103 24.59 -8.76 6.79
N GLN A 104 25.64 -9.54 7.08
CA GLN A 104 26.91 -9.50 6.36
C GLN A 104 26.98 -10.47 5.17
N SER A 105 26.22 -11.57 5.22
CA SER A 105 26.16 -12.60 4.19
C SER A 105 24.85 -13.39 4.26
N ASP A 106 24.54 -14.17 3.23
CA ASP A 106 23.40 -15.10 3.27
C ASP A 106 23.51 -16.14 4.39
N GLU A 107 24.74 -16.55 4.76
CA GLU A 107 24.97 -17.47 5.87
C GLU A 107 24.66 -16.79 7.22
N ASP A 108 25.04 -15.53 7.36
CA ASP A 108 24.66 -14.71 8.52
C ASP A 108 23.14 -14.54 8.61
N VAL A 109 22.45 -14.32 7.48
CA VAL A 109 20.97 -14.27 7.44
C VAL A 109 20.35 -15.57 7.98
N VAL A 110 20.85 -16.74 7.56
CA VAL A 110 20.37 -18.04 8.07
C VAL A 110 20.66 -18.20 9.56
N ASN A 111 21.85 -17.80 10.02
CA ASN A 111 22.22 -17.92 11.43
C ASN A 111 21.35 -17.00 12.30
N GLN A 112 21.13 -15.76 11.89
CA GLN A 112 20.27 -14.80 12.58
C GLN A 112 18.80 -15.23 12.57
N SER A 113 18.30 -15.84 11.50
CA SER A 113 16.93 -16.37 11.48
C SER A 113 16.78 -17.54 12.44
N GLY A 114 17.74 -18.46 12.47
CA GLY A 114 17.78 -19.56 13.45
C GLY A 114 17.88 -19.04 14.89
N LEU A 115 18.66 -17.98 15.13
CA LEU A 115 18.74 -17.30 16.43
C LEU A 115 17.43 -16.61 16.81
N LEU A 116 16.77 -15.92 15.87
CA LEU A 116 15.46 -15.31 16.10
C LEU A 116 14.44 -16.37 16.48
N LEU A 117 14.30 -17.43 15.69
CA LEU A 117 13.37 -18.53 15.96
C LEU A 117 13.63 -19.21 17.31
N ARG A 118 14.90 -19.29 17.74
CA ARG A 118 15.27 -19.79 19.08
C ARG A 118 15.02 -18.78 20.20
N LYS A 119 15.19 -17.48 19.95
CA LYS A 119 14.93 -16.41 20.93
C LYS A 119 13.46 -16.29 21.30
N ILE A 120 12.56 -16.68 20.41
CA ILE A 120 11.11 -16.60 20.64
C ILE A 120 10.68 -17.61 21.75
N ASP A 121 11.54 -18.54 22.20
CA ASP A 121 11.30 -19.53 23.29
C ASP A 121 9.89 -20.11 23.30
N ALA A 122 9.48 -20.51 22.09
CA ALA A 122 8.10 -20.62 21.68
C ALA A 122 7.86 -22.00 21.06
N SER A 123 8.22 -23.06 21.78
CA SER A 123 7.82 -24.41 21.40
C SER A 123 6.44 -24.71 22.00
N PRO A 124 5.46 -25.21 21.24
CA PRO A 124 5.44 -25.47 19.79
C PRO A 124 5.27 -24.20 18.92
N MET A 125 5.69 -24.24 17.65
CA MET A 125 5.61 -23.11 16.70
C MET A 125 5.13 -23.53 15.30
N LEU A 126 4.34 -22.67 14.66
CA LEU A 126 3.87 -22.81 13.28
C LEU A 126 4.40 -21.65 12.42
N LEU A 127 5.16 -21.96 11.37
CA LEU A 127 5.55 -21.00 10.34
C LEU A 127 4.75 -21.24 9.06
N VAL A 128 3.91 -20.29 8.67
CA VAL A 128 3.19 -20.31 7.39
C VAL A 128 3.98 -19.53 6.35
N LEU A 129 4.39 -20.21 5.29
CA LEU A 129 5.04 -19.65 4.11
C LEU A 129 4.01 -19.61 2.97
N ASP A 130 3.44 -18.43 2.74
CA ASP A 130 2.35 -18.24 1.78
C ASP A 130 2.85 -17.86 0.38
N ASP A 131 2.18 -18.36 -0.66
CA ASP A 131 2.45 -18.17 -2.10
C ASP A 131 3.90 -18.47 -2.51
N VAL A 132 4.46 -19.61 -2.06
CA VAL A 132 5.80 -20.07 -2.45
C VAL A 132 5.82 -20.48 -3.92
N TRP A 133 6.78 -19.94 -4.67
CA TRP A 133 6.92 -20.13 -6.11
C TRP A 133 7.83 -21.30 -6.49
N PRO A 134 7.60 -21.97 -7.64
CA PRO A 134 8.51 -22.99 -8.15
C PRO A 134 9.96 -22.48 -8.27
N GLY A 135 10.93 -23.30 -7.84
CA GLY A 135 12.34 -22.95 -7.75
C GLY A 135 12.77 -22.39 -6.39
N SER A 136 11.82 -22.05 -5.51
CA SER A 136 12.09 -21.52 -4.17
C SER A 136 12.15 -22.59 -3.07
N GLU A 137 12.02 -23.87 -3.42
CA GLU A 137 12.10 -25.00 -2.48
C GLU A 137 13.40 -25.00 -1.65
N PRO A 138 14.59 -24.73 -2.21
CA PRO A 138 15.82 -24.63 -1.41
C PRO A 138 15.76 -23.53 -0.34
N LEU A 139 14.99 -22.46 -0.59
CA LEU A 139 14.82 -21.37 0.37
C LEU A 139 13.92 -21.79 1.54
N VAL A 140 12.85 -22.54 1.27
CA VAL A 140 12.00 -23.15 2.30
C VAL A 140 12.81 -24.08 3.20
N GLU A 141 13.77 -24.85 2.64
CA GLU A 141 14.65 -25.72 3.43
C GLU A 141 15.51 -24.98 4.44
N LYS A 142 15.89 -23.72 4.17
CA LYS A 142 16.69 -22.90 5.08
C LYS A 142 15.93 -22.50 6.35
N PHE A 143 14.60 -22.57 6.36
CA PHE A 143 13.78 -22.31 7.55
C PHE A 143 13.59 -23.54 8.44
N LYS A 144 14.07 -24.72 8.03
CA LYS A 144 14.01 -25.92 8.89
C LYS A 144 14.93 -25.72 10.10
N VAL A 145 14.35 -25.67 11.29
CA VAL A 145 15.08 -25.64 12.56
C VAL A 145 14.80 -26.92 13.34
N GLN A 146 15.83 -27.49 13.96
CA GLN A 146 15.66 -28.59 14.93
C GLN A 146 15.09 -28.02 16.23
N MET A 147 13.77 -28.01 16.33
CA MET A 147 13.00 -27.62 17.52
C MET A 147 11.84 -28.61 17.72
N PRO A 148 11.50 -28.98 18.96
CA PRO A 148 10.31 -29.78 19.24
C PRO A 148 9.06 -29.09 18.68
N ASP A 149 8.16 -29.87 18.07
CA ASP A 149 6.86 -29.41 17.57
C ASP A 149 6.89 -28.14 16.70
N TYR A 150 7.95 -27.97 15.92
CA TYR A 150 8.06 -26.92 14.90
C TYR A 150 7.52 -27.41 13.55
N LYS A 151 6.50 -26.72 13.03
CA LYS A 151 5.83 -27.08 11.78
C LYS A 151 5.86 -25.92 10.78
N ILE A 152 6.01 -26.26 9.50
CA ILE A 152 5.98 -25.30 8.39
C ILE A 152 4.81 -25.65 7.48
N LEU A 153 3.88 -24.72 7.29
CA LEU A 153 2.83 -24.82 6.27
C LEU A 153 3.23 -24.00 5.05
N VAL A 154 3.37 -24.64 3.91
CA VAL A 154 3.70 -24.00 2.63
C VAL A 154 2.47 -23.93 1.76
N THR A 155 2.05 -22.75 1.33
CA THR A 155 1.02 -22.63 0.28
C THR A 155 1.69 -22.39 -1.07
N SER A 156 1.21 -23.05 -2.14
CA SER A 156 1.77 -22.87 -3.48
C SER A 156 0.76 -23.15 -4.59
N ARG A 157 0.98 -22.54 -5.76
CA ARG A 157 0.20 -22.82 -6.98
C ARG A 157 0.61 -24.14 -7.66
N VAL A 158 1.74 -24.72 -7.26
CA VAL A 158 2.27 -26.00 -7.76
C VAL A 158 2.58 -26.94 -6.60
N ALA A 159 2.76 -28.22 -6.89
CA ALA A 159 3.20 -29.18 -5.88
C ALA A 159 4.71 -29.11 -5.68
N PHE A 160 5.18 -29.38 -4.46
CA PHE A 160 6.60 -29.56 -4.15
C PHE A 160 6.86 -30.98 -3.62
N PRO A 161 7.01 -31.99 -4.50
CA PRO A 161 7.12 -33.39 -4.10
C PRO A 161 8.25 -33.68 -3.11
N ARG A 162 9.29 -32.84 -3.09
CA ARG A 162 10.43 -32.94 -2.15
C ARG A 162 10.04 -32.79 -0.68
N PHE A 163 8.89 -32.18 -0.38
CA PHE A 163 8.34 -32.05 0.98
C PHE A 163 7.26 -33.09 1.31
N GLY A 164 7.09 -34.10 0.45
CA GLY A 164 6.07 -35.13 0.61
C GLY A 164 4.85 -34.90 -0.28
N SER A 165 3.80 -35.66 -0.02
CA SER A 165 2.54 -35.56 -0.77
C SER A 165 1.80 -34.28 -0.38
N PRO A 166 1.50 -33.39 -1.35
CA PRO A 166 0.81 -32.14 -1.04
C PRO A 166 -0.69 -32.39 -0.77
N TYR A 167 -1.29 -31.56 0.07
CA TYR A 167 -2.74 -31.44 0.17
C TYR A 167 -3.25 -30.58 -0.99
N ILE A 168 -4.08 -31.15 -1.87
CA ILE A 168 -4.60 -30.47 -3.06
C ILE A 168 -5.96 -29.85 -2.74
N LEU A 169 -6.01 -28.51 -2.63
CA LEU A 169 -7.25 -27.76 -2.51
C LEU A 169 -8.00 -27.73 -3.84
N LYS A 170 -9.09 -28.49 -3.90
CA LYS A 170 -9.97 -28.56 -5.06
C LYS A 170 -10.83 -27.29 -5.17
N PRO A 171 -11.30 -26.93 -6.39
CA PRO A 171 -12.31 -25.89 -6.54
C PRO A 171 -13.59 -26.21 -5.76
N LEU A 172 -14.36 -25.17 -5.44
CA LEU A 172 -15.66 -25.32 -4.78
C LEU A 172 -16.60 -26.20 -5.60
N VAL A 173 -17.37 -27.04 -4.91
CA VAL A 173 -18.51 -27.73 -5.51
C VAL A 173 -19.56 -26.72 -5.95
N HIS A 174 -20.47 -27.13 -6.84
CA HIS A 174 -21.39 -26.18 -7.48
C HIS A 174 -22.31 -25.48 -6.46
N GLU A 175 -22.74 -26.20 -5.43
CA GLU A 175 -23.60 -25.69 -4.36
C GLU A 175 -22.90 -24.58 -3.57
N ASP A 176 -21.66 -24.80 -3.13
CA ASP A 176 -20.85 -23.79 -2.44
C ASP A 176 -20.53 -22.61 -3.36
N ALA A 177 -20.21 -22.87 -4.62
CA ALA A 177 -19.95 -21.84 -5.62
C ALA A 177 -21.18 -20.94 -5.83
N MET A 178 -22.38 -21.52 -5.86
CA MET A 178 -23.66 -20.78 -5.93
C MET A 178 -23.89 -19.96 -4.66
N ALA A 179 -23.67 -20.54 -3.48
CA ALA A 179 -23.81 -19.83 -2.20
C ALA A 179 -22.88 -18.61 -2.13
N LEU A 180 -21.61 -18.78 -2.53
CA LEU A 180 -20.64 -17.69 -2.59
C LEU A 180 -21.04 -16.62 -3.59
N PHE A 181 -21.54 -17.01 -4.77
CA PHE A 181 -21.97 -16.09 -5.80
C PHE A 181 -23.17 -15.24 -5.33
N CYS A 182 -24.19 -15.89 -4.77
CA CYS A 182 -25.39 -15.22 -4.25
C CYS A 182 -25.06 -14.23 -3.12
N HIS A 183 -24.11 -14.58 -2.25
CA HIS A 183 -23.63 -13.66 -1.22
C HIS A 183 -23.02 -12.38 -1.82
N HIS A 184 -22.20 -12.51 -2.87
CA HIS A 184 -21.48 -11.36 -3.45
C HIS A 184 -22.34 -10.53 -4.41
N THR A 185 -23.36 -11.12 -5.05
CA THR A 185 -24.32 -10.40 -5.89
C THR A 185 -25.36 -9.63 -5.08
N LEU A 186 -25.49 -9.91 -3.77
CA LEU A 186 -26.56 -9.42 -2.91
C LEU A 186 -27.96 -9.85 -3.39
N LEU A 187 -28.07 -10.99 -4.08
CA LEU A 187 -29.36 -11.55 -4.48
C LEU A 187 -30.08 -12.07 -3.24
N GLY A 188 -30.94 -11.22 -2.65
CA GLY A 188 -31.87 -11.64 -1.60
C GLY A 188 -32.89 -12.65 -2.13
N LYS A 189 -33.43 -13.50 -1.25
CA LYS A 189 -34.43 -14.53 -1.62
C LYS A 189 -35.69 -13.99 -2.33
N ASN A 190 -35.92 -12.68 -2.32
CA ASN A 190 -37.18 -12.04 -2.77
C ASN A 190 -37.00 -10.95 -3.83
N SER A 191 -35.85 -10.81 -4.51
CA SER A 191 -35.64 -9.64 -5.40
C SER A 191 -34.63 -9.85 -6.55
N SER A 192 -34.89 -10.80 -7.45
CA SER A 192 -34.12 -10.83 -8.71
C SER A 192 -34.96 -11.22 -9.93
N ASN A 193 -35.13 -10.27 -10.85
CA ASN A 193 -35.63 -10.50 -12.21
C ASN A 193 -34.64 -11.32 -13.09
N ILE A 194 -33.54 -11.83 -12.50
CA ILE A 194 -32.52 -12.59 -13.21
C ILE A 194 -32.93 -14.08 -13.17
N PRO A 195 -33.14 -14.74 -14.32
CA PRO A 195 -33.43 -16.15 -14.37
C PRO A 195 -32.33 -17.00 -13.73
N GLU A 196 -32.71 -18.00 -12.93
CA GLU A 196 -31.78 -18.88 -12.24
C GLU A 196 -30.82 -19.59 -13.22
N GLU A 197 -31.27 -19.92 -14.43
CA GLU A 197 -30.44 -20.51 -15.49
C GLU A 197 -29.25 -19.62 -15.87
N VAL A 198 -29.43 -18.30 -15.88
CA VAL A 198 -28.37 -17.33 -16.19
C VAL A 198 -27.34 -17.33 -15.07
N VAL A 199 -27.81 -17.31 -13.81
CA VAL A 199 -26.95 -17.41 -12.62
C VAL A 199 -26.15 -18.71 -12.64
N GLN A 200 -26.81 -19.85 -12.83
CA GLN A 200 -26.16 -21.16 -12.90
C GLN A 200 -25.13 -21.23 -14.04
N LYS A 201 -25.43 -20.68 -15.22
CA LYS A 201 -24.47 -20.60 -16.34
C LYS A 201 -23.23 -19.82 -15.94
N ILE A 202 -23.36 -18.64 -15.35
CA ILE A 202 -22.23 -17.81 -14.92
C ILE A 202 -21.38 -18.55 -13.88
N VAL A 203 -22.01 -19.11 -12.85
CA VAL A 203 -21.31 -19.83 -11.77
C VAL A 203 -20.57 -21.06 -12.30
N ARG A 204 -21.17 -21.81 -13.25
CA ARG A 204 -20.48 -22.94 -13.92
C ARG A 204 -19.25 -22.50 -14.70
N HIS A 205 -19.27 -21.31 -15.32
CA HIS A 205 -18.11 -20.75 -16.00
C HIS A 205 -17.01 -20.26 -15.05
N CYS A 206 -17.34 -19.96 -13.79
CA CYS A 206 -16.35 -19.66 -12.76
C CYS A 206 -15.54 -20.88 -12.30
N LYS A 207 -15.97 -22.10 -12.68
CA LYS A 207 -15.28 -23.38 -12.41
C LYS A 207 -14.94 -23.59 -10.93
N GLY A 208 -15.81 -23.09 -10.03
CA GLY A 208 -15.65 -23.25 -8.58
C GLY A 208 -14.51 -22.44 -7.97
N LEU A 209 -13.93 -21.45 -8.67
CA LEU A 209 -12.83 -20.65 -8.15
C LEU A 209 -13.36 -19.45 -7.34
N PRO A 210 -13.13 -19.39 -6.01
CA PRO A 210 -13.67 -18.33 -5.15
C PRO A 210 -13.40 -16.92 -5.67
N LEU A 211 -12.16 -16.60 -6.08
CA LEU A 211 -11.84 -15.25 -6.56
C LEU A 211 -12.67 -14.87 -7.79
N ALA A 212 -12.81 -15.77 -8.77
CA ALA A 212 -13.59 -15.53 -9.98
C ALA A 212 -15.07 -15.27 -9.63
N ILE A 213 -15.61 -16.07 -8.72
CA ILE A 213 -16.99 -15.96 -8.22
C ILE A 213 -17.20 -14.61 -7.50
N LYS A 214 -16.29 -14.23 -6.60
CA LYS A 214 -16.36 -12.98 -5.84
C LYS A 214 -16.30 -11.75 -6.74
N VAL A 215 -15.41 -11.75 -7.74
CA VAL A 215 -15.28 -10.66 -8.71
C VAL A 215 -16.53 -10.56 -9.57
N ILE A 216 -16.94 -11.64 -10.25
CA ILE A 216 -18.11 -11.60 -11.14
C ILE A 216 -19.38 -11.28 -10.36
N GLY A 217 -19.59 -11.93 -9.23
CA GLY A 217 -20.80 -11.76 -8.43
C GLY A 217 -20.95 -10.31 -7.98
N ARG A 218 -19.87 -9.71 -7.46
CA ARG A 218 -19.93 -8.33 -6.99
C ARG A 218 -20.10 -7.33 -8.13
N SER A 219 -19.44 -7.55 -9.25
CA SER A 219 -19.54 -6.64 -10.39
C SER A 219 -20.87 -6.72 -11.15
N LEU A 220 -21.61 -7.83 -11.03
CA LEU A 220 -22.99 -7.96 -11.51
C LEU A 220 -24.03 -7.50 -10.47
N SER A 221 -23.62 -7.18 -9.25
CA SER A 221 -24.52 -6.68 -8.21
C SER A 221 -25.18 -5.38 -8.67
N ASN A 222 -26.52 -5.32 -8.54
CA ASN A 222 -27.35 -4.21 -8.97
C ASN A 222 -27.24 -3.83 -10.47
N GLN A 223 -26.76 -4.74 -11.32
CA GLN A 223 -26.65 -4.52 -12.75
C GLN A 223 -27.91 -4.98 -13.51
N PRO A 224 -28.26 -4.30 -14.63
CA PRO A 224 -29.42 -4.65 -15.44
C PRO A 224 -29.22 -6.00 -16.14
N TYR A 225 -30.32 -6.71 -16.42
CA TYR A 225 -30.31 -8.09 -16.95
C TYR A 225 -29.50 -8.25 -18.24
N GLU A 226 -29.47 -7.23 -19.08
CA GLU A 226 -28.69 -7.18 -20.33
C GLU A 226 -27.20 -7.41 -20.08
N LEU A 227 -26.66 -6.90 -18.97
CA LEU A 227 -25.25 -7.09 -18.60
C LEU A 227 -24.98 -8.53 -18.16
N TRP A 228 -25.94 -9.17 -17.49
CA TRP A 228 -25.85 -10.58 -17.12
C TRP A 228 -25.82 -11.47 -18.37
N GLN A 229 -26.65 -11.17 -19.37
CA GLN A 229 -26.62 -11.88 -20.65
C GLN A 229 -25.30 -11.67 -21.40
N LYS A 230 -24.82 -10.43 -21.49
CA LYS A 230 -23.51 -10.10 -22.08
C LYS A 230 -22.37 -10.86 -21.39
N MET A 231 -22.43 -11.00 -20.07
CA MET A 231 -21.48 -11.81 -19.30
C MET A 231 -21.54 -13.29 -19.69
N VAL A 232 -22.73 -13.89 -19.78
CA VAL A 232 -22.90 -15.28 -20.23
C VAL A 232 -22.32 -15.47 -21.63
N GLU A 233 -22.64 -14.59 -22.57
CA GLU A 233 -22.14 -14.66 -23.95
C GLU A 233 -20.61 -14.63 -23.99
N LYS A 234 -19.98 -13.70 -23.26
CA LYS A 234 -18.52 -13.58 -23.22
C LYS A 234 -17.85 -14.75 -22.53
N LEU A 235 -18.40 -15.24 -21.41
CA LEU A 235 -17.86 -16.42 -20.73
C LEU A 235 -18.00 -17.68 -21.59
N SER A 236 -19.07 -17.78 -22.39
CA SER A 236 -19.32 -18.91 -23.30
C SER A 236 -18.37 -18.93 -24.50
N GLN A 237 -17.78 -17.79 -24.88
CA GLN A 237 -16.80 -17.68 -25.97
C GLN A 237 -15.42 -18.22 -25.52
N GLY A 238 -15.25 -19.51 -25.22
CA GLY A 238 -13.94 -20.12 -24.93
C GLY A 238 -13.95 -21.59 -24.47
N HIS A 239 -12.78 -22.23 -24.49
CA HIS A 239 -12.63 -23.65 -24.13
C HIS A 239 -13.02 -23.96 -22.68
N SER A 240 -13.66 -25.12 -22.47
CA SER A 240 -14.29 -25.53 -21.21
C SER A 240 -13.34 -26.03 -20.11
N ILE A 241 -12.06 -26.26 -20.43
CA ILE A 241 -11.09 -26.90 -19.55
C ILE A 241 -10.06 -25.87 -19.07
N LEU A 242 -10.17 -25.51 -17.79
CA LEU A 242 -9.13 -24.78 -17.06
C LEU A 242 -8.16 -25.79 -16.45
N ASP A 243 -7.11 -26.13 -17.19
CA ASP A 243 -6.03 -27.02 -16.73
C ASP A 243 -4.75 -26.27 -16.33
N SER A 244 -4.74 -24.94 -16.50
CA SER A 244 -3.57 -24.09 -16.30
C SER A 244 -3.96 -22.67 -15.88
N ASN A 245 -3.09 -22.01 -15.11
CA ASN A 245 -3.29 -20.60 -14.72
C ASN A 245 -3.39 -19.66 -15.93
N THR A 246 -2.72 -19.96 -17.05
CA THR A 246 -2.80 -19.17 -18.28
C THR A 246 -4.21 -19.20 -18.90
N LYS A 247 -4.85 -20.37 -18.97
CA LYS A 247 -6.24 -20.48 -19.44
C LYS A 247 -7.22 -19.79 -18.48
N LEU A 248 -6.92 -19.81 -17.18
CA LEU A 248 -7.69 -19.08 -16.17
C LEU A 248 -7.63 -17.58 -16.43
N VAL A 249 -6.43 -17.01 -16.55
CA VAL A 249 -6.22 -15.58 -16.84
C VAL A 249 -6.92 -15.16 -18.13
N ALA A 250 -6.80 -15.94 -19.21
CA ALA A 250 -7.48 -15.66 -20.48
C ALA A 250 -9.01 -15.70 -20.36
N SER A 251 -9.55 -16.59 -19.51
CA SER A 251 -10.99 -16.66 -19.23
C SER A 251 -11.46 -15.50 -18.38
N LEU A 252 -10.71 -15.14 -17.33
CA LEU A 252 -11.05 -14.03 -16.44
C LEU A 252 -10.87 -12.66 -17.10
N LYS A 253 -9.97 -12.53 -18.09
CA LYS A 253 -9.83 -11.30 -18.88
C LYS A 253 -11.13 -10.89 -19.57
N LYS A 254 -11.96 -11.86 -19.96
CA LYS A 254 -13.27 -11.59 -20.59
C LYS A 254 -14.24 -10.90 -19.63
N ILE A 255 -14.09 -11.14 -18.33
CA ILE A 255 -14.87 -10.49 -17.28
C ILE A 255 -14.57 -8.99 -17.31
N SER A 256 -13.28 -8.60 -17.32
CA SER A 256 -12.89 -7.19 -17.40
C SER A 256 -13.37 -6.50 -18.69
N ASP A 257 -13.54 -7.23 -19.80
CA ASP A 257 -14.13 -6.68 -21.03
C ASP A 257 -15.66 -6.44 -20.93
N VAL A 258 -16.34 -7.00 -19.92
CA VAL A 258 -17.79 -6.84 -19.69
C VAL A 258 -18.09 -5.85 -18.57
N LEU A 259 -17.31 -5.90 -17.48
CA LEU A 259 -17.71 -5.29 -16.21
C LEU A 259 -17.60 -3.77 -16.15
N GLU A 260 -16.86 -3.13 -17.05
CA GLU A 260 -16.61 -1.70 -16.95
C GLU A 260 -16.51 -1.07 -18.33
N ASP A 261 -17.58 -0.38 -18.72
CA ASP A 261 -17.60 0.44 -19.93
C ASP A 261 -16.81 1.75 -19.71
N ASN A 262 -16.50 2.13 -18.45
CA ASN A 262 -15.63 3.26 -18.17
C ASN A 262 -14.16 2.93 -18.49
N SER A 263 -13.71 3.44 -19.63
CA SER A 263 -12.33 3.29 -20.09
C SER A 263 -11.28 3.69 -19.05
N ILE A 264 -11.54 4.70 -18.19
CA ILE A 264 -10.60 5.17 -17.18
C ILE A 264 -10.42 4.12 -16.08
N ILE A 265 -11.50 3.54 -15.55
CA ILE A 265 -11.42 2.51 -14.49
C ILE A 265 -10.68 1.27 -14.99
N LYS A 266 -10.90 0.88 -16.26
CA LYS A 266 -10.14 -0.21 -16.87
C LYS A 266 -8.65 0.09 -16.94
N GLU A 267 -8.29 1.32 -17.33
CA GLU A 267 -6.89 1.75 -17.40
C GLU A 267 -6.27 1.83 -15.98
N CYS A 268 -7.00 2.35 -14.98
CA CYS A 268 -6.62 2.32 -13.57
C CYS A 268 -6.36 0.89 -13.05
N PHE A 269 -7.21 -0.08 -13.39
CA PHE A 269 -7.01 -1.48 -13.01
C PHE A 269 -5.71 -2.04 -13.60
N ILE A 270 -5.44 -1.77 -14.89
CA ILE A 270 -4.21 -2.23 -15.56
C ILE A 270 -2.97 -1.57 -14.93
N ASP A 271 -3.06 -0.31 -14.51
CA ASP A 271 -1.95 0.40 -13.85
C ASP A 271 -1.49 -0.26 -12.53
N LEU A 272 -2.36 -1.00 -11.84
CA LEU A 272 -1.98 -1.70 -10.60
C LEU A 272 -0.85 -2.72 -10.83
N ALA A 273 -0.70 -3.25 -12.05
CA ALA A 273 0.39 -4.16 -12.40
C ALA A 273 1.77 -3.50 -12.31
N LEU A 274 1.86 -2.16 -12.43
CA LEU A 274 3.11 -1.43 -12.56
C LEU A 274 4.00 -1.49 -11.30
N PHE A 275 3.44 -1.85 -10.14
CA PHE A 275 4.18 -2.05 -8.89
C PHE A 275 4.55 -3.53 -8.74
N PRO A 276 5.57 -3.94 -7.98
CA PRO A 276 5.99 -5.34 -7.88
C PRO A 276 4.95 -6.24 -7.20
N GLU A 277 5.07 -7.56 -7.39
CA GLU A 277 4.17 -8.53 -6.76
C GLU A 277 4.37 -8.58 -5.24
N ASN A 278 3.28 -8.75 -4.48
CA ASN A 278 3.25 -8.84 -3.02
C ASN A 278 3.83 -7.62 -2.28
N GLN A 279 3.83 -6.46 -2.96
CA GLN A 279 4.09 -5.17 -2.36
C GLN A 279 2.78 -4.41 -2.20
N LYS A 280 2.65 -3.68 -1.09
CA LYS A 280 1.54 -2.75 -0.89
C LYS A 280 1.73 -1.59 -1.85
N ILE A 281 0.71 -1.30 -2.64
CA ILE A 281 0.72 -0.18 -3.58
C ILE A 281 0.22 1.05 -2.84
N PRO A 282 1.04 2.09 -2.60
CA PRO A 282 0.57 3.30 -1.95
C PRO A 282 -0.49 3.97 -2.82
N VAL A 283 -1.70 4.19 -2.29
CA VAL A 283 -2.76 4.87 -3.05
C VAL A 283 -2.33 6.27 -3.45
N ALA A 284 -1.54 6.95 -2.62
CA ALA A 284 -0.92 8.23 -2.95
C ALA A 284 -0.07 8.20 -4.24
N ALA A 285 0.65 7.10 -4.49
CA ALA A 285 1.42 6.94 -5.72
C ALA A 285 0.50 6.82 -6.95
N LEU A 286 -0.63 6.13 -6.81
CA LEU A 286 -1.66 6.03 -7.87
C LEU A 286 -2.34 7.37 -8.12
N VAL A 287 -2.65 8.13 -7.06
CA VAL A 287 -3.18 9.51 -7.16
C VAL A 287 -2.25 10.37 -7.99
N ASP A 288 -0.95 10.35 -7.69
CA ASP A 288 0.04 11.15 -8.42
C ASP A 288 0.08 10.81 -9.91
N MET A 289 -0.07 9.53 -10.26
CA MET A 289 -0.12 9.09 -11.66
C MET A 289 -1.43 9.48 -12.34
N TRP A 290 -2.57 9.16 -11.72
CA TRP A 290 -3.88 9.24 -12.36
C TRP A 290 -4.37 10.68 -12.55
N VAL A 291 -3.97 11.61 -11.68
CA VAL A 291 -4.25 13.05 -11.89
C VAL A 291 -3.62 13.53 -13.21
N GLU A 292 -2.34 13.20 -13.45
CA GLU A 292 -1.61 13.66 -14.64
C GLU A 292 -1.94 12.84 -15.91
N LEU A 293 -2.28 11.55 -15.76
CA LEU A 293 -2.61 10.66 -16.87
C LEU A 293 -4.06 10.78 -17.34
N TYR A 294 -5.01 10.97 -16.43
CA TYR A 294 -6.45 10.93 -16.77
C TYR A 294 -7.15 12.27 -16.58
N GLY A 295 -6.41 13.33 -16.23
CA GLY A 295 -6.94 14.68 -16.10
C GLY A 295 -7.99 14.78 -15.00
N LEU A 296 -7.76 14.09 -13.88
CA LEU A 296 -8.69 14.05 -12.76
C LEU A 296 -8.53 15.35 -11.94
N ASP A 297 -9.59 16.13 -11.82
CA ASP A 297 -9.55 17.51 -11.30
C ASP A 297 -9.09 17.62 -9.84
N ASN A 298 -9.27 16.56 -9.05
CA ASN A 298 -8.83 16.51 -7.66
C ASN A 298 -8.64 15.06 -7.19
N ASP A 299 -7.98 14.93 -6.04
CA ASP A 299 -7.68 13.65 -5.41
C ASP A 299 -8.94 12.85 -5.01
N GLY A 300 -10.07 13.52 -4.78
CA GLY A 300 -11.36 12.88 -4.47
C GLY A 300 -11.91 12.03 -5.62
N ILE A 301 -11.76 12.47 -6.87
CA ILE A 301 -12.15 11.68 -8.05
C ILE A 301 -11.26 10.43 -8.17
N VAL A 302 -9.97 10.55 -7.85
CA VAL A 302 -9.06 9.39 -7.82
C VAL A 302 -9.54 8.36 -6.79
N MET A 303 -9.90 8.81 -5.60
CA MET A 303 -10.42 7.92 -4.56
C MET A 303 -11.74 7.26 -4.97
N ALA A 304 -12.61 7.94 -5.71
CA ALA A 304 -13.79 7.31 -6.29
C ALA A 304 -13.43 6.14 -7.23
N ASN A 305 -12.35 6.26 -8.01
CA ASN A 305 -11.86 5.17 -8.86
C ASN A 305 -11.28 4.01 -8.02
N VAL A 306 -10.51 4.30 -6.97
CA VAL A 306 -10.00 3.30 -6.02
C VAL A 306 -11.16 2.54 -5.36
N ASN A 307 -12.13 3.28 -4.83
CA ASN A 307 -13.33 2.72 -4.20
C ASN A 307 -14.16 1.90 -5.18
N LYS A 308 -14.24 2.32 -6.45
CA LYS A 308 -14.90 1.56 -7.51
C LYS A 308 -14.18 0.22 -7.78
N LEU A 309 -12.86 0.21 -7.89
CA LEU A 309 -12.07 -1.02 -8.04
C LEU A 309 -12.24 -1.97 -6.84
N ALA A 310 -12.19 -1.42 -5.63
CA ALA A 310 -12.41 -2.16 -4.39
C ALA A 310 -13.82 -2.75 -4.32
N SER A 311 -14.83 -1.94 -4.66
CA SER A 311 -16.23 -2.35 -4.68
C SER A 311 -16.52 -3.50 -5.64
N MET A 312 -15.67 -3.71 -6.66
CA MET A 312 -15.74 -4.80 -7.63
C MET A 312 -14.84 -6.01 -7.29
N ASN A 313 -14.19 -6.01 -6.11
CA ASN A 313 -13.18 -6.99 -5.72
C ASN A 313 -11.97 -7.09 -6.69
N LEU A 314 -11.68 -6.00 -7.43
CA LEU A 314 -10.52 -5.92 -8.33
C LEU A 314 -9.25 -5.41 -7.63
N ALA A 315 -9.40 -4.84 -6.44
CA ALA A 315 -8.32 -4.40 -5.57
C ALA A 315 -8.75 -4.62 -4.12
N ASN A 316 -7.84 -5.03 -3.24
CA ASN A 316 -8.11 -5.00 -1.80
C ASN A 316 -7.48 -3.72 -1.23
N VAL A 317 -8.29 -2.83 -0.68
CA VAL A 317 -7.82 -1.58 -0.08
C VAL A 317 -7.62 -1.83 1.41
N LEU A 318 -6.41 -1.57 1.88
CA LEU A 318 -6.06 -1.56 3.29
C LEU A 318 -5.89 -0.12 3.75
N GLU A 319 -6.46 0.19 4.91
CA GLU A 319 -6.25 1.44 5.60
C GLU A 319 -5.36 1.18 6.81
N THR A 320 -4.15 1.74 6.80
CA THR A 320 -3.20 1.53 7.90
C THR A 320 -3.53 2.39 9.12
N ARG A 321 -4.35 3.43 8.98
CA ARG A 321 -4.72 4.25 10.13
C ARG A 321 -6.12 4.80 9.91
N LYS A 322 -7.07 4.28 10.69
CA LYS A 322 -8.41 4.87 10.82
C LYS A 322 -8.28 6.23 11.49
N ASN A 323 -8.15 7.28 10.69
CA ASN A 323 -8.28 8.63 11.21
C ASN A 323 -9.77 8.99 11.26
N THR A 324 -10.17 9.59 12.34
CA THR A 324 -11.56 9.61 12.80
C THR A 324 -12.43 10.72 12.21
N SER A 325 -12.05 11.24 11.04
CA SER A 325 -13.01 11.91 10.16
C SER A 325 -12.57 11.76 8.70
N ASP A 326 -13.09 10.72 8.05
CA ASP A 326 -12.84 10.43 6.64
C ASP A 326 -13.66 11.33 5.69
N THR A 327 -14.18 12.45 6.20
CA THR A 327 -15.01 13.40 5.45
C THR A 327 -14.21 14.25 4.47
N ASP A 328 -12.89 14.36 4.65
CA ASP A 328 -12.02 15.17 3.81
C ASP A 328 -11.11 14.31 2.92
N SER A 329 -11.12 14.60 1.62
CA SER A 329 -10.46 13.85 0.54
C SER A 329 -8.91 13.76 0.61
N TYR A 330 -8.29 14.10 1.74
CA TYR A 330 -6.85 14.28 1.91
C TYR A 330 -6.16 13.20 2.77
N TYR A 331 -6.87 12.12 3.14
CA TYR A 331 -6.34 11.04 4.01
C TYR A 331 -5.95 9.75 3.24
N TYR A 332 -5.89 9.79 1.92
CA TYR A 332 -5.45 8.65 1.11
C TYR A 332 -3.97 8.25 1.31
N ASN A 333 -3.16 9.09 1.96
CA ASN A 333 -1.75 8.81 2.25
C ASN A 333 -1.55 7.55 3.12
N ASN A 334 -2.57 7.16 3.90
CA ASN A 334 -2.55 5.96 4.76
C ASN A 334 -3.16 4.72 4.09
N HIS A 335 -3.64 4.86 2.85
CA HIS A 335 -4.31 3.80 2.11
C HIS A 335 -3.34 3.06 1.19
N PHE A 336 -3.46 1.75 1.16
CA PHE A 336 -2.67 0.86 0.31
C PHE A 336 -3.57 -0.10 -0.45
N ILE A 337 -3.14 -0.52 -1.64
CA ILE A 337 -3.79 -1.60 -2.38
C ILE A 337 -2.91 -2.85 -2.31
N ILE A 338 -3.52 -3.97 -1.94
CA ILE A 338 -2.98 -5.31 -2.17
C ILE A 338 -3.69 -5.90 -3.40
N LEU A 339 -2.92 -6.17 -4.45
CA LEU A 339 -3.44 -6.80 -5.66
C LEU A 339 -3.22 -8.31 -5.60
N HIS A 340 -4.32 -9.07 -5.70
CA HIS A 340 -4.26 -10.53 -5.72
C HIS A 340 -3.47 -11.03 -6.96
N GLY A 341 -2.62 -12.05 -6.80
CA GLY A 341 -1.72 -12.56 -7.86
C GLY A 341 -2.39 -12.85 -9.20
N ILE A 342 -3.59 -13.46 -9.24
CA ILE A 342 -4.34 -13.62 -10.50
C ILE A 342 -4.77 -12.28 -11.12
N LEU A 343 -5.25 -11.32 -10.33
CA LEU A 343 -5.68 -10.02 -10.85
C LEU A 343 -4.49 -9.28 -11.45
N ARG A 344 -3.31 -9.42 -10.82
CA ARG A 344 -2.03 -9.01 -11.39
C ARG A 344 -1.73 -9.73 -12.72
N ASP A 345 -1.90 -11.05 -12.79
CA ASP A 345 -1.66 -11.79 -14.03
C ASP A 345 -2.62 -11.34 -15.16
N ILE A 346 -3.87 -11.02 -14.84
CA ILE A 346 -4.86 -10.47 -15.80
C ILE A 346 -4.43 -9.09 -16.29
N THR A 347 -4.02 -8.18 -15.40
CA THR A 347 -3.61 -6.82 -15.75
C THR A 347 -2.33 -6.81 -16.58
N ILE A 348 -1.35 -7.66 -16.25
CA ILE A 348 -0.16 -7.89 -17.08
C ILE A 348 -0.56 -8.46 -18.45
N TYR A 349 -1.40 -9.50 -18.49
CA TYR A 349 -1.85 -10.08 -19.75
C TYR A 349 -2.57 -9.07 -20.64
N GLN A 350 -3.41 -8.19 -20.06
CA GLN A 350 -4.09 -7.11 -20.76
C GLN A 350 -3.12 -6.04 -21.29
N GLY A 351 -2.16 -5.60 -20.47
CA GLY A 351 -1.16 -4.62 -20.85
C GLY A 351 -0.18 -5.09 -21.94
N THR A 352 -0.06 -6.41 -22.13
CA THR A 352 0.88 -7.04 -23.07
C THR A 352 0.26 -7.57 -24.36
N GLN A 353 -1.06 -7.44 -24.56
CA GLN A 353 -1.73 -7.96 -25.77
C GLN A 353 -1.27 -7.27 -27.07
N GLU A 354 -0.97 -5.98 -26.98
CA GLU A 354 -0.49 -5.21 -28.12
C GLU A 354 0.97 -5.57 -28.43
N GLN A 355 1.35 -5.40 -29.70
CA GLN A 355 2.77 -5.40 -30.09
C GLN A 355 3.52 -4.37 -29.23
N VAL A 356 4.75 -4.69 -28.83
CA VAL A 356 5.53 -3.92 -27.83
C VAL A 356 5.61 -2.43 -28.18
N GLU A 357 5.65 -2.11 -29.47
CA GLU A 357 5.73 -0.77 -30.07
C GLU A 357 4.47 0.08 -29.83
N LEU A 358 3.32 -0.58 -29.74
CA LEU A 358 1.99 0.04 -29.55
C LEU A 358 1.60 0.14 -28.07
N ARG A 359 2.31 -0.59 -27.19
CA ARG A 359 1.94 -0.66 -25.78
C ARG A 359 2.05 0.72 -25.10
N LYS A 360 0.93 1.15 -24.51
CA LYS A 360 0.89 2.33 -23.64
C LYS A 360 1.74 2.16 -22.38
N ARG A 361 1.95 0.92 -21.92
CA ARG A 361 2.64 0.58 -20.67
C ARG A 361 3.79 -0.36 -20.95
N LEU A 362 4.95 -0.04 -20.42
CA LEU A 362 6.11 -0.94 -20.46
C LEU A 362 6.57 -1.22 -19.03
N MET A 363 6.55 -2.50 -18.65
CA MET A 363 7.07 -2.99 -17.38
C MET A 363 8.36 -3.75 -17.65
N ILE A 364 9.44 -3.38 -16.97
CA ILE A 364 10.76 -3.98 -17.12
C ILE A 364 11.18 -4.57 -15.78
N GLY A 365 11.41 -5.88 -15.73
CA GLY A 365 12.10 -6.53 -14.62
C GLY A 365 13.57 -6.76 -14.96
N ILE A 366 14.48 -6.30 -14.09
CA ILE A 366 15.92 -6.53 -14.23
C ILE A 366 16.35 -7.49 -13.15
N THR A 367 16.80 -8.66 -13.58
CA THR A 367 17.42 -9.66 -12.71
C THR A 367 18.79 -10.02 -13.25
N GLU A 368 19.77 -10.28 -12.36
CA GLU A 368 21.23 -10.49 -12.53
C GLU A 368 21.80 -10.93 -13.89
N ASN A 369 21.06 -11.57 -14.80
CA ASN A 369 21.50 -11.90 -16.16
C ASN A 369 20.36 -12.20 -17.14
N LYS A 370 19.11 -11.82 -16.82
CA LYS A 370 17.94 -12.00 -17.69
C LYS A 370 17.18 -10.70 -17.75
N THR A 371 17.43 -9.94 -18.80
CA THR A 371 16.61 -8.78 -19.16
C THR A 371 15.74 -9.16 -20.34
N GLU A 372 14.43 -9.01 -20.21
CA GLU A 372 13.53 -9.00 -21.37
C GLU A 372 13.89 -7.90 -22.40
N TRP A 373 14.90 -7.06 -22.12
CA TRP A 373 15.41 -6.02 -23.01
C TRP A 373 15.81 -6.47 -24.40
N TRP A 374 16.18 -7.74 -24.61
CA TRP A 374 16.38 -8.22 -25.99
C TRP A 374 15.13 -8.08 -26.85
N LEU A 375 13.92 -8.13 -26.26
CA LEU A 375 12.65 -7.88 -26.97
C LEU A 375 12.51 -6.41 -27.41
N ILE A 376 13.21 -5.48 -26.74
CA ILE A 376 13.11 -4.03 -27.02
C ILE A 376 14.23 -3.59 -27.98
N ARG A 377 15.39 -4.26 -27.96
CA ARG A 377 16.60 -3.85 -28.71
C ARG A 377 16.37 -3.65 -30.21
N GLU A 378 15.49 -4.43 -30.84
CA GLU A 378 15.30 -4.38 -32.30
C GLU A 378 14.32 -3.29 -32.77
N LYS A 379 13.54 -2.67 -31.87
CA LYS A 379 12.36 -1.88 -32.26
C LYS A 379 12.15 -0.59 -31.45
N GLN A 380 13.22 0.17 -31.27
CA GLN A 380 13.25 1.33 -30.36
C GLN A 380 12.66 2.62 -30.95
N GLN A 381 12.63 2.76 -32.28
CA GLN A 381 12.07 3.95 -32.92
C GLN A 381 10.53 3.87 -32.96
N GLY A 382 9.89 4.92 -32.43
CA GLY A 382 8.43 5.09 -32.50
C GLY A 382 7.62 4.45 -31.37
N MET A 383 8.25 4.01 -30.28
CA MET A 383 7.52 3.44 -29.13
C MET A 383 6.56 4.47 -28.52
N MET A 384 5.27 4.13 -28.46
CA MET A 384 4.20 4.97 -27.89
C MET A 384 4.04 4.79 -26.36
N ILE A 385 5.15 4.49 -25.67
CA ILE A 385 5.13 4.22 -24.23
C ILE A 385 4.73 5.49 -23.51
N ARG A 386 3.60 5.41 -22.80
CA ARG A 386 3.07 6.47 -21.95
C ARG A 386 3.51 6.30 -20.50
N ILE A 387 3.62 5.06 -20.03
CA ILE A 387 4.03 4.73 -18.66
C ILE A 387 5.16 3.71 -18.69
N LEU A 388 6.26 4.02 -18.02
CA LEU A 388 7.41 3.14 -17.86
C LEU A 388 7.55 2.74 -16.39
N SER A 389 7.45 1.45 -16.09
CA SER A 389 7.80 0.90 -14.79
C SER A 389 9.03 0.02 -14.90
N ILE A 390 10.00 0.28 -14.04
CA ILE A 390 11.26 -0.44 -13.93
C ILE A 390 11.31 -1.05 -12.54
N SER A 391 11.56 -2.36 -12.46
CA SER A 391 11.84 -3.08 -11.23
C SER A 391 13.26 -3.62 -11.29
N THR A 392 14.07 -3.29 -10.28
CA THR A 392 15.47 -3.73 -10.16
C THR A 392 15.61 -4.73 -9.04
N ASP A 393 16.50 -5.71 -9.20
CA ASP A 393 16.97 -6.52 -8.09
C ASP A 393 18.10 -5.81 -7.30
N GLU A 394 18.74 -6.49 -6.35
CA GLU A 394 19.80 -5.90 -5.50
C GLU A 394 21.13 -5.69 -6.22
N THR A 395 21.26 -6.26 -7.41
CA THR A 395 22.55 -6.43 -8.10
C THR A 395 22.64 -5.55 -9.34
N CYS A 396 21.48 -5.01 -9.74
CA CYS A 396 21.31 -4.19 -10.92
C CYS A 396 22.30 -3.02 -10.92
N THR A 397 23.32 -3.14 -11.78
CA THR A 397 24.18 -2.03 -12.17
C THR A 397 23.51 -1.28 -13.33
N SER A 398 23.59 0.04 -13.34
CA SER A 398 22.75 0.99 -14.10
C SER A 398 22.90 0.98 -15.64
N TYR A 399 22.74 -0.18 -16.29
CA TYR A 399 23.08 -0.35 -17.71
C TYR A 399 21.92 -0.01 -18.67
N TRP A 400 21.59 1.27 -18.81
CA TRP A 400 20.39 1.74 -19.53
C TRP A 400 20.62 2.19 -20.99
N SER A 401 21.75 1.86 -21.61
CA SER A 401 22.32 2.59 -22.76
C SER A 401 21.48 2.67 -24.04
N HIS A 402 20.35 1.98 -24.13
CA HIS A 402 19.58 1.90 -25.37
C HIS A 402 18.09 2.28 -25.22
N LEU A 403 17.56 2.49 -24.02
CA LEU A 403 16.14 2.86 -23.90
C LEU A 403 15.97 4.37 -24.14
N GLN A 404 15.05 4.77 -25.03
CA GLN A 404 14.70 6.17 -25.28
C GLN A 404 13.18 6.41 -25.15
N PRO A 405 12.63 6.39 -23.93
CA PRO A 405 11.19 6.50 -23.69
C PRO A 405 10.73 7.96 -23.69
N THR A 406 11.01 8.70 -24.77
CA THR A 406 10.78 10.16 -24.86
C THR A 406 9.32 10.56 -24.76
N GLN A 407 8.39 9.63 -25.04
CA GLN A 407 6.94 9.85 -24.96
C GLN A 407 6.34 9.57 -23.58
N ALA A 408 7.11 8.98 -22.66
CA ALA A 408 6.58 8.56 -21.38
C ALA A 408 6.25 9.78 -20.49
N GLU A 409 5.04 9.77 -19.94
CA GLU A 409 4.51 10.78 -19.03
C GLU A 409 4.70 10.38 -17.56
N VAL A 410 4.88 9.08 -17.29
CA VAL A 410 5.09 8.53 -15.94
C VAL A 410 6.27 7.57 -15.94
N LEU A 411 7.15 7.72 -14.95
CA LEU A 411 8.24 6.81 -14.65
C LEU A 411 8.12 6.29 -13.21
N ILE A 412 8.08 4.98 -13.05
CA ILE A 412 8.12 4.29 -11.76
C ILE A 412 9.40 3.49 -11.66
N LEU A 413 10.20 3.73 -10.62
CA LEU A 413 11.41 3.00 -10.29
C LEU A 413 11.19 2.22 -8.98
N ASN A 414 10.99 0.92 -9.10
CA ASN A 414 10.92 -0.01 -7.99
C ASN A 414 12.32 -0.58 -7.71
N LEU A 415 12.97 -0.05 -6.68
CA LEU A 415 14.35 -0.31 -6.35
C LEU A 415 14.47 -1.40 -5.28
N GLN A 416 15.43 -2.30 -5.42
CA GLN A 416 15.87 -3.17 -4.31
C GLN A 416 17.31 -2.85 -3.86
N THR A 417 18.06 -2.06 -4.64
CA THR A 417 19.46 -1.73 -4.34
C THR A 417 19.59 -0.70 -3.21
N SER A 418 20.71 -0.73 -2.49
CA SER A 418 21.11 0.31 -1.53
C SER A 418 21.75 1.54 -2.19
N ARG A 419 22.17 1.41 -3.45
CA ARG A 419 22.72 2.48 -4.27
C ARG A 419 22.11 2.40 -5.66
N TYR A 420 21.53 3.48 -6.15
CA TYR A 420 20.96 3.53 -7.48
C TYR A 420 21.44 4.77 -8.23
N THR A 421 21.75 4.60 -9.51
CA THR A 421 22.11 5.70 -10.41
C THR A 421 20.99 5.89 -11.39
N PHE A 422 20.42 7.10 -11.45
CA PHE A 422 19.39 7.40 -12.44
C PHE A 422 19.87 7.09 -13.86
N PRO A 423 18.98 6.55 -14.72
CA PRO A 423 19.33 6.23 -16.10
C PRO A 423 19.69 7.50 -16.87
N LYS A 424 20.70 7.43 -17.74
CA LYS A 424 21.13 8.57 -18.56
C LYS A 424 20.04 9.11 -19.50
N PHE A 425 19.10 8.26 -19.93
CA PHE A 425 17.98 8.67 -20.77
C PHE A 425 16.96 9.53 -20.02
N LEU A 426 17.01 9.60 -18.68
CA LEU A 426 16.03 10.34 -17.89
C LEU A 426 15.95 11.80 -18.36
N LYS A 427 17.11 12.41 -18.66
CA LYS A 427 17.20 13.77 -19.18
C LYS A 427 16.54 14.00 -20.55
N GLU A 428 16.27 12.93 -21.29
CA GLU A 428 15.65 12.94 -22.62
C GLU A 428 14.12 12.74 -22.54
N MET A 429 13.57 12.44 -21.35
CA MET A 429 12.14 12.21 -21.12
C MET A 429 11.38 13.54 -21.01
N SER A 430 11.38 14.32 -22.09
CA SER A 430 10.81 15.68 -22.10
C SER A 430 9.32 15.74 -21.80
N LYS A 431 8.57 14.64 -21.96
CA LYS A 431 7.14 14.54 -21.62
C LYS A 431 6.85 14.07 -20.19
N LEU A 432 7.87 13.72 -19.40
CA LEU A 432 7.69 13.16 -18.06
C LEU A 432 7.00 14.17 -17.14
N LYS A 433 5.85 13.78 -16.59
CA LYS A 433 5.03 14.56 -15.65
C LYS A 433 5.12 14.03 -14.22
N VAL A 434 5.30 12.71 -14.07
CA VAL A 434 5.31 12.04 -12.76
C VAL A 434 6.53 11.14 -12.63
N LEU A 435 7.26 11.30 -11.54
CA LEU A 435 8.37 10.43 -11.15
C LEU A 435 8.08 9.79 -9.79
N ILE A 436 8.05 8.47 -9.74
CA ILE A 436 7.86 7.69 -8.51
C ILE A 436 9.08 6.80 -8.33
N VAL A 437 9.73 6.90 -7.17
CA VAL A 437 10.88 6.05 -6.81
C VAL A 437 10.57 5.40 -5.47
N ILE A 438 10.44 4.08 -5.47
CA ILE A 438 10.11 3.30 -4.28
C ILE A 438 11.21 2.28 -4.04
N ARG A 439 11.89 2.36 -2.91
CA ARG A 439 12.85 1.33 -2.49
C ARG A 439 12.17 0.30 -1.58
N HIS A 440 12.15 -0.95 -2.03
CA HIS A 440 11.52 -2.11 -1.37
C HIS A 440 12.45 -2.80 -0.35
N GLY A 441 13.09 -2.03 0.54
CA GLY A 441 13.93 -2.57 1.62
C GLY A 441 14.04 -1.58 2.79
N PHE A 442 14.62 -1.99 3.92
CA PHE A 442 14.44 -1.26 5.18
C PHE A 442 15.15 0.11 5.28
N HIS A 443 16.36 0.21 4.75
CA HIS A 443 17.16 1.44 4.82
C HIS A 443 16.93 2.39 3.63
N PRO A 444 17.25 3.69 3.74
CA PRO A 444 17.21 4.56 2.57
C PRO A 444 18.29 4.21 1.52
N SER A 445 17.96 4.28 0.22
CA SER A 445 18.92 4.08 -0.89
C SER A 445 19.65 5.39 -1.21
N GLU A 446 20.97 5.33 -1.44
CA GLU A 446 21.70 6.47 -1.99
C GLU A 446 21.38 6.64 -3.47
N MET A 447 21.08 7.87 -3.89
CA MET A 447 20.73 8.19 -5.27
C MET A 447 21.81 9.01 -5.98
N LYS A 448 22.29 8.53 -7.12
CA LYS A 448 23.28 9.20 -7.99
C LYS A 448 22.64 9.73 -9.27
N ASN A 449 23.29 10.73 -9.87
CA ASN A 449 22.84 11.46 -11.07
C ASN A 449 21.51 12.22 -10.87
N PHE A 450 21.26 12.74 -9.67
CA PHE A 450 20.05 13.49 -9.34
C PHE A 450 19.92 14.79 -10.16
N GLU A 451 21.06 15.34 -10.61
CA GLU A 451 21.14 16.48 -11.52
C GLU A 451 20.47 16.25 -12.88
N SER A 452 20.22 15.00 -13.26
CA SER A 452 19.45 14.68 -14.48
C SER A 452 18.03 15.24 -14.44
N LEU A 453 17.47 15.47 -13.25
CA LEU A 453 16.10 15.95 -13.09
C LEU A 453 15.91 17.42 -13.50
N ASP A 454 16.97 18.24 -13.49
CA ASP A 454 16.92 19.67 -13.89
C ASP A 454 16.43 19.86 -15.33
N SER A 455 16.69 18.88 -16.19
CA SER A 455 16.25 18.89 -17.60
C SER A 455 14.76 18.58 -17.81
N LEU A 456 14.04 18.13 -16.77
CA LEU A 456 12.66 17.65 -16.86
C LEU A 456 11.65 18.80 -16.74
N SER A 457 11.52 19.61 -17.78
CA SER A 457 10.67 20.80 -17.75
C SER A 457 9.17 20.53 -17.54
N ASN A 458 8.68 19.30 -17.71
CA ASN A 458 7.27 18.96 -17.52
C ASN A 458 6.97 18.21 -16.22
N LEU A 459 7.98 17.94 -15.39
CA LEU A 459 7.80 17.18 -14.15
C LEU A 459 6.96 18.01 -13.16
N ARG A 460 5.80 17.47 -12.78
CA ARG A 460 4.80 18.10 -11.90
C ARG A 460 4.67 17.42 -10.56
N ARG A 461 4.88 16.10 -10.50
CA ARG A 461 4.74 15.31 -9.27
C ARG A 461 5.96 14.40 -9.09
N MET A 462 6.54 14.43 -7.90
CA MET A 462 7.68 13.59 -7.55
C MET A 462 7.43 12.93 -6.19
N ARG A 463 7.54 11.60 -6.17
CA ARG A 463 7.44 10.79 -4.96
C ARG A 463 8.70 9.96 -4.77
N LEU A 464 9.32 10.09 -3.61
CA LEU A 464 10.48 9.33 -3.19
C LEU A 464 10.15 8.58 -1.91
N GLU A 465 10.37 7.26 -1.90
CA GLU A 465 10.20 6.42 -0.72
C GLU A 465 11.49 5.68 -0.40
N ARG A 466 11.94 5.82 0.85
CA ARG A 466 13.17 5.20 1.36
C ARG A 466 14.38 5.58 0.52
N ILE A 467 14.56 6.87 0.27
CA ILE A 467 15.69 7.44 -0.47
C ILE A 467 16.46 8.41 0.45
N SER A 468 17.79 8.36 0.40
CA SER A 468 18.61 9.45 0.91
C SER A 468 18.61 10.56 -0.14
N VAL A 469 17.80 11.60 0.08
CA VAL A 469 17.49 12.62 -0.91
C VAL A 469 18.71 13.54 -1.06
N PRO A 470 19.35 13.59 -2.24
CA PRO A 470 20.45 14.52 -2.49
C PRO A 470 19.95 15.98 -2.47
N PRO A 471 20.85 16.97 -2.44
CA PRO A 471 20.50 18.37 -2.65
C PRO A 471 19.59 18.55 -3.86
N PHE A 472 18.51 19.33 -3.69
CA PHE A 472 17.57 19.57 -4.78
C PHE A 472 18.25 20.28 -5.95
N VAL A 473 17.79 19.94 -7.15
CA VAL A 473 18.08 20.67 -8.38
C VAL A 473 16.88 21.52 -8.77
N MET A 474 17.04 22.37 -9.79
CA MET A 474 16.00 23.28 -10.24
C MET A 474 14.84 22.51 -10.90
N LEU A 475 13.72 22.33 -10.17
CA LEU A 475 12.52 21.63 -10.63
C LEU A 475 11.39 22.65 -10.87
N LYS A 476 11.56 23.50 -11.89
CA LYS A 476 10.75 24.70 -12.17
C LYS A 476 9.23 24.51 -12.19
N ASN A 477 8.76 23.30 -12.52
CA ASN A 477 7.34 22.99 -12.70
C ASN A 477 6.79 21.99 -11.69
N LEU A 478 7.56 21.63 -10.67
CA LEU A 478 7.13 20.66 -9.66
C LEU A 478 6.05 21.28 -8.76
N LYS A 479 4.84 20.71 -8.80
CA LYS A 479 3.68 21.12 -8.00
C LYS A 479 3.52 20.29 -6.73
N LYS A 480 3.91 19.02 -6.75
CA LYS A 480 3.80 18.12 -5.60
C LYS A 480 5.11 17.36 -5.34
N LEU A 481 5.55 17.38 -4.10
CA LEU A 481 6.69 16.62 -3.59
C LEU A 481 6.24 15.73 -2.43
N SER A 482 6.57 14.45 -2.51
CA SER A 482 6.23 13.44 -1.51
C SER A 482 7.48 12.66 -1.08
N LEU A 483 7.84 12.73 0.20
CA LEU A 483 9.01 12.09 0.80
C LEU A 483 8.56 11.15 1.92
N TYR A 484 8.79 9.84 1.77
CA TYR A 484 8.34 8.84 2.73
C TYR A 484 9.53 8.00 3.20
N PHE A 485 9.76 7.88 4.50
CA PHE A 485 10.91 7.13 5.06
C PHE A 485 12.27 7.58 4.49
N CYS A 486 12.36 8.83 4.06
CA CYS A 486 13.56 9.38 3.42
C CYS A 486 14.53 9.92 4.48
N ASN A 487 15.82 9.96 4.12
CA ASN A 487 16.74 10.88 4.78
C ASN A 487 16.70 12.19 4.00
N THR A 488 16.31 13.26 4.68
CA THR A 488 15.98 14.55 4.07
C THR A 488 16.99 15.65 4.38
N ARG A 489 17.86 15.43 5.37
CA ARG A 489 18.85 16.42 5.84
C ARG A 489 19.71 17.00 4.71
N GLN A 490 20.23 16.15 3.82
CA GLN A 490 21.07 16.63 2.71
C GLN A 490 20.30 17.53 1.73
N ALA A 491 19.03 17.22 1.47
CA ALA A 491 18.19 17.98 0.56
C ALA A 491 17.84 19.37 1.10
N PHE A 492 17.60 19.47 2.41
CA PHE A 492 17.10 20.69 3.06
C PHE A 492 18.20 21.55 3.71
N GLU A 493 19.30 20.97 4.22
CA GLU A 493 20.34 21.71 4.94
C GLU A 493 21.62 21.94 4.11
N ASN A 494 21.93 21.05 3.17
CA ASN A 494 23.25 21.01 2.50
C ASN A 494 23.22 21.37 1.01
N GLY A 495 22.22 22.16 0.58
CA GLY A 495 22.08 22.62 -0.80
C GLY A 495 22.91 23.87 -1.11
N ASN A 496 23.45 23.94 -2.33
CA ASN A 496 24.10 25.17 -2.86
C ASN A 496 23.09 26.22 -3.37
N MET A 497 21.81 25.87 -3.43
CA MET A 497 20.72 26.66 -3.99
C MET A 497 19.61 26.79 -2.94
N LEU A 498 18.92 27.92 -2.91
CA LEU A 498 17.77 28.11 -2.03
C LEU A 498 16.67 27.11 -2.39
N ILE A 499 15.96 26.59 -1.39
CA ILE A 499 14.88 25.62 -1.63
C ILE A 499 13.75 26.26 -2.46
N SER A 500 13.51 27.56 -2.26
CA SER A 500 12.59 28.38 -3.04
C SER A 500 12.99 28.51 -4.51
N ASP A 501 14.28 28.65 -4.81
CA ASP A 501 14.78 28.61 -6.19
C ASP A 501 14.64 27.21 -6.79
N ALA A 502 14.84 26.16 -5.99
CA ALA A 502 14.75 24.78 -6.44
C ALA A 502 13.30 24.36 -6.78
N LEU A 503 12.34 24.81 -5.99
CA LEU A 503 10.93 24.38 -6.02
C LEU A 503 9.97 25.58 -6.08
N PRO A 504 10.09 26.49 -7.08
CA PRO A 504 9.50 27.83 -7.04
C PRO A 504 7.96 27.87 -7.11
N ILE A 505 7.33 26.78 -7.55
CA ILE A 505 5.87 26.69 -7.72
C ILE A 505 5.25 25.54 -6.94
N LEU A 506 5.94 25.00 -5.94
CA LEU A 506 5.44 23.87 -5.15
C LEU A 506 4.10 24.25 -4.50
N GLU A 507 3.08 23.41 -4.69
CA GLU A 507 1.73 23.60 -4.15
C GLU A 507 1.42 22.60 -3.02
N ASP A 508 2.07 21.44 -3.02
CA ASP A 508 1.83 20.34 -2.07
C ASP A 508 3.14 19.67 -1.64
N LEU A 509 3.42 19.69 -0.33
CA LEU A 509 4.56 19.02 0.28
C LEU A 509 4.07 17.99 1.31
N ASN A 510 4.38 16.72 1.05
CA ASN A 510 4.14 15.62 1.99
C ASN A 510 5.46 15.01 2.43
N ILE A 511 5.69 14.96 3.74
CA ILE A 511 6.84 14.34 4.39
C ILE A 511 6.29 13.38 5.44
N ASP A 512 6.68 12.11 5.39
CA ASP A 512 6.18 11.09 6.30
C ASP A 512 7.30 10.15 6.73
N TYR A 513 7.36 9.78 8.01
CA TYR A 513 8.38 8.89 8.58
C TYR A 513 9.85 9.30 8.30
N CYS A 514 10.12 10.59 8.11
CA CYS A 514 11.48 11.10 7.86
C CYS A 514 12.17 11.43 9.18
N ASN A 515 12.88 10.45 9.76
CA ASN A 515 13.40 10.48 11.13
C ASN A 515 14.66 11.33 11.36
N ASP A 516 15.15 12.04 10.34
CA ASP A 516 16.34 12.90 10.41
C ASP A 516 16.04 14.40 10.42
N MET A 517 14.78 14.77 10.14
CA MET A 517 14.28 16.14 10.18
C MET A 517 14.06 16.59 11.62
N VAL A 518 14.79 17.63 12.04
CA VAL A 518 14.70 18.22 13.38
C VAL A 518 13.89 19.52 13.35
N GLU A 519 14.08 20.34 12.31
CA GLU A 519 13.34 21.58 12.10
C GLU A 519 12.88 21.67 10.65
N LEU A 520 11.78 22.38 10.41
CA LEU A 520 11.39 22.74 9.04
C LEU A 520 12.26 23.91 8.54
N PRO A 521 13.02 23.77 7.44
CA PRO A 521 13.92 24.82 6.98
C PRO A 521 13.18 26.10 6.59
N THR A 522 13.70 27.26 7.00
CA THR A 522 13.12 28.59 6.72
C THR A 522 12.94 28.86 5.22
N GLY A 523 13.83 28.33 4.37
CA GLY A 523 13.74 28.48 2.91
C GLY A 523 12.50 27.83 2.28
N LEU A 524 11.84 26.87 2.94
CA LEU A 524 10.53 26.35 2.49
C LEU A 524 9.42 27.40 2.64
N CYS A 525 9.55 28.32 3.61
CA CYS A 525 8.58 29.36 3.90
C CYS A 525 8.59 30.51 2.88
N GLU A 526 9.54 30.51 1.95
CA GLU A 526 9.59 31.42 0.80
C GLU A 526 8.75 30.93 -0.39
N ILE A 527 8.31 29.65 -0.39
CA ILE A 527 7.50 29.07 -1.47
C ILE A 527 6.03 29.47 -1.28
N THR A 528 5.71 30.72 -1.58
CA THR A 528 4.37 31.30 -1.36
C THR A 528 3.25 30.61 -2.14
N SER A 529 3.56 29.76 -3.13
CA SER A 529 2.58 28.93 -3.84
C SER A 529 2.04 27.74 -3.04
N LEU A 530 2.67 27.39 -1.89
CA LEU A 530 2.32 26.21 -1.12
C LEU A 530 0.88 26.31 -0.56
N LYS A 531 0.08 25.26 -0.82
CA LYS A 531 -1.33 25.14 -0.40
C LYS A 531 -1.54 24.04 0.63
N MET A 532 -0.69 23.00 0.60
CA MET A 532 -0.76 21.87 1.52
C MET A 532 0.64 21.56 2.05
N LEU A 533 0.75 21.50 3.38
CA LEU A 533 1.94 21.05 4.09
C LEU A 533 1.56 19.92 5.03
N SER A 534 2.06 18.71 4.76
CA SER A 534 1.84 17.54 5.61
C SER A 534 3.19 16.99 6.04
N ILE A 535 3.48 17.03 7.33
CA ILE A 535 4.65 16.42 7.96
C ILE A 535 4.14 15.48 9.04
N THR A 536 4.17 14.17 8.79
CA THR A 536 3.60 13.18 9.70
C THR A 536 4.62 12.16 10.15
N ASN A 537 4.43 11.60 11.35
CA ASN A 537 5.30 10.55 11.90
C ASN A 537 6.81 10.91 11.86
N CYS A 538 7.13 12.21 11.90
CA CYS A 538 8.49 12.73 11.96
C CYS A 538 8.79 13.07 13.43
N HIS A 539 9.07 12.04 14.22
CA HIS A 539 9.07 12.16 15.68
C HIS A 539 10.06 13.20 16.23
N LYS A 540 11.19 13.43 15.54
CA LYS A 540 12.23 14.39 15.95
C LYS A 540 11.98 15.84 15.53
N LEU A 541 10.90 16.12 14.79
CA LEU A 541 10.56 17.49 14.41
C LEU A 541 10.20 18.27 15.68
N SER A 542 11.09 19.16 16.12
CA SER A 542 10.96 19.91 17.37
C SER A 542 10.40 21.31 17.18
N ALA A 543 10.58 21.93 16.00
CA ALA A 543 10.15 23.30 15.76
C ALA A 543 9.70 23.57 14.32
N LEU A 544 8.78 24.53 14.19
CA LEU A 544 8.45 25.22 12.93
C LEU A 544 9.07 26.63 12.94
N PRO A 545 9.56 27.12 11.78
CA PRO A 545 10.14 28.45 11.67
C PRO A 545 9.07 29.55 11.83
N GLN A 546 9.46 30.71 12.35
CA GLN A 546 8.56 31.87 12.46
C GLN A 546 8.09 32.35 11.07
N GLU A 547 8.88 32.12 10.04
CA GLU A 547 8.56 32.44 8.66
C GLU A 547 7.39 31.61 8.10
N ILE A 548 6.90 30.56 8.78
CA ILE A 548 5.77 29.75 8.32
C ILE A 548 4.54 30.60 7.98
N GLY A 549 4.33 31.71 8.71
CA GLY A 549 3.24 32.65 8.45
C GLY A 549 3.33 33.41 7.13
N ASN A 550 4.44 33.32 6.39
CA ASN A 550 4.59 33.89 5.04
C ASN A 550 3.89 33.04 3.96
N LEU A 551 3.49 31.81 4.28
CA LEU A 551 2.84 30.89 3.35
C LEU A 551 1.33 31.16 3.24
N GLU A 552 0.97 32.38 2.84
CA GLU A 552 -0.40 32.91 2.87
C GLU A 552 -1.43 32.06 2.09
N ASN A 553 -0.99 31.23 1.14
CA ASN A 553 -1.84 30.35 0.35
C ASN A 553 -2.12 28.98 0.99
N LEU A 554 -1.52 28.67 2.14
CA LEU A 554 -1.76 27.40 2.84
C LEU A 554 -3.23 27.26 3.23
N LYS A 555 -3.80 26.10 2.89
CA LYS A 555 -5.17 25.69 3.18
C LYS A 555 -5.22 24.50 4.14
N LEU A 556 -4.14 23.72 4.21
CA LEU A 556 -4.03 22.55 5.06
C LEU A 556 -2.63 22.46 5.65
N ILE A 557 -2.55 22.30 6.97
CA ILE A 557 -1.35 21.91 7.70
C ILE A 557 -1.63 20.63 8.46
N ARG A 558 -0.78 19.62 8.29
CA ARG A 558 -0.81 18.39 9.08
C ARG A 558 0.57 18.15 9.70
N LEU A 559 0.62 18.01 11.02
CA LEU A 559 1.80 17.79 11.85
C LEU A 559 1.64 16.53 12.71
N SER A 560 0.73 15.64 12.34
CA SER A 560 0.33 14.50 13.16
C SER A 560 1.51 13.59 13.52
N SER A 561 1.58 13.19 14.79
CA SER A 561 2.61 12.29 15.35
C SER A 561 4.04 12.87 15.27
N CYS A 562 4.19 14.20 15.24
CA CYS A 562 5.45 14.90 15.52
C CYS A 562 5.62 15.04 17.04
N THR A 563 6.07 13.97 17.68
CA THR A 563 6.01 13.82 19.15
C THR A 563 6.90 14.80 19.91
N ASP A 564 8.00 15.26 19.31
CA ASP A 564 8.96 16.19 19.93
C ASP A 564 8.64 17.66 19.62
N LEU A 565 7.53 17.96 18.93
CA LEU A 565 7.16 19.33 18.57
C LEU A 565 6.89 20.18 19.83
N GLU A 566 7.78 21.13 20.11
CA GLU A 566 7.77 21.91 21.35
C GLU A 566 6.90 23.17 21.28
N GLY A 567 6.49 23.60 20.07
CA GLY A 567 5.70 24.81 19.92
C GLY A 567 5.21 25.05 18.50
N ILE A 568 4.17 25.88 18.38
CA ILE A 568 3.68 26.45 17.12
C ILE A 568 3.94 27.97 17.16
N PRO A 569 4.61 28.56 16.16
CA PRO A 569 4.98 29.97 16.18
C PRO A 569 3.76 30.88 16.06
N ASN A 570 3.80 32.06 16.71
CA ASN A 570 2.73 33.07 16.66
C ASN A 570 2.32 33.46 15.23
N SER A 571 3.26 33.45 14.29
CA SER A 571 2.97 33.75 12.88
C SER A 571 2.01 32.78 12.20
N ILE A 572 1.69 31.64 12.80
CA ILE A 572 0.61 30.76 12.33
C ILE A 572 -0.69 31.55 12.13
N GLY A 573 -0.95 32.54 13.00
CA GLY A 573 -2.13 33.41 12.91
C GLY A 573 -2.22 34.25 11.64
N ARG A 574 -1.14 34.35 10.85
CA ARG A 574 -1.14 35.06 9.56
C ARG A 574 -1.70 34.23 8.41
N LEU A 575 -1.86 32.91 8.60
CA LEU A 575 -2.34 31.98 7.57
C LEU A 575 -3.86 32.09 7.36
N SER A 576 -4.29 33.24 6.84
CA SER A 576 -5.71 33.57 6.68
C SER A 576 -6.48 32.61 5.78
N ASN A 577 -5.82 31.83 4.91
CA ASN A 577 -6.48 30.83 4.05
C ASN A 577 -6.54 29.43 4.66
N LEU A 578 -5.94 29.20 5.83
CA LEU A 578 -5.88 27.88 6.46
C LEU A 578 -7.28 27.42 6.84
N ARG A 579 -7.65 26.20 6.40
CA ARG A 579 -8.99 25.61 6.64
C ARG A 579 -8.92 24.36 7.49
N HIS A 580 -7.84 23.60 7.40
CA HIS A 580 -7.67 22.35 8.13
C HIS A 580 -6.31 22.35 8.81
N MET A 581 -6.30 22.02 10.10
CA MET A 581 -5.08 21.86 10.87
C MET A 581 -5.14 20.57 11.68
N ASP A 582 -4.13 19.73 11.56
CA ASP A 582 -4.00 18.50 12.33
C ASP A 582 -2.68 18.48 13.09
N ILE A 583 -2.77 18.43 14.41
CA ILE A 583 -1.66 18.34 15.36
C ILE A 583 -1.81 17.11 16.25
N SER A 584 -2.59 16.12 15.83
CA SER A 584 -2.88 14.94 16.63
C SER A 584 -1.60 14.18 17.00
N ASN A 585 -1.50 13.67 18.22
CA ASN A 585 -0.33 12.97 18.74
C ASN A 585 0.95 13.83 18.81
N CYS A 586 0.84 15.16 18.83
CA CYS A 586 1.93 16.06 19.19
C CYS A 586 2.02 16.17 20.73
N ILE A 587 2.42 15.07 21.37
CA ILE A 587 2.33 14.89 22.83
C ILE A 587 3.19 15.86 23.67
N SER A 588 4.23 16.47 23.08
CA SER A 588 5.11 17.44 23.74
C SER A 588 4.68 18.89 23.56
N LEU A 589 3.62 19.15 22.78
CA LEU A 589 3.16 20.50 22.49
C LEU A 589 2.46 21.10 23.73
N PRO A 590 2.99 22.18 24.34
CA PRO A 590 2.46 22.69 25.62
C PRO A 590 1.25 23.60 25.43
N ASN A 591 1.19 24.38 24.36
CA ASN A 591 0.10 25.32 24.12
C ASN A 591 0.02 25.75 22.65
N LEU A 592 -1.16 26.22 22.24
CA LEU A 592 -1.31 26.99 20.99
C LEU A 592 -1.00 28.48 21.27
N PRO A 593 -0.38 29.21 20.33
CA PRO A 593 -0.05 30.63 20.52
C PRO A 593 -1.31 31.51 20.54
N GLU A 594 -1.26 32.67 21.21
CA GLU A 594 -2.40 33.63 21.22
C GLU A 594 -2.85 34.04 19.82
N ASP A 595 -1.93 34.16 18.86
CA ASP A 595 -2.26 34.49 17.48
C ASP A 595 -2.99 33.36 16.73
N PHE A 596 -3.10 32.15 17.30
CA PHE A 596 -3.86 31.04 16.71
C PHE A 596 -5.33 31.42 16.48
N GLY A 597 -5.91 32.25 17.35
CA GLY A 597 -7.26 32.80 17.20
C GLY A 597 -7.46 33.68 15.96
N ASN A 598 -6.38 34.08 15.27
CA ASN A 598 -6.45 34.88 14.04
C ASN A 598 -6.70 34.04 12.77
N LEU A 599 -6.74 32.70 12.88
CA LEU A 599 -7.02 31.78 11.77
C LEU A 599 -8.50 31.82 11.35
N CYS A 600 -8.93 32.97 10.81
CA CYS A 600 -10.33 33.30 10.58
C CYS A 600 -11.08 32.37 9.61
N ASN A 601 -10.37 31.57 8.80
CA ASN A 601 -10.97 30.59 7.89
C ASN A 601 -10.81 29.14 8.33
N LEU A 602 -10.24 28.88 9.52
CA LEU A 602 -10.08 27.53 10.04
C LEU A 602 -11.45 26.90 10.25
N ARG A 603 -11.63 25.68 9.73
CA ARG A 603 -12.90 24.94 9.77
C ARG A 603 -12.78 23.65 10.57
N ASN A 604 -11.65 22.97 10.47
CA ASN A 604 -11.43 21.67 11.09
C ASN A 604 -10.10 21.67 11.83
N LEU A 605 -10.14 21.29 13.11
CA LEU A 605 -8.96 21.14 13.96
C LEU A 605 -8.90 19.72 14.54
N TYR A 606 -7.80 19.03 14.28
CA TYR A 606 -7.54 17.68 14.80
C TYR A 606 -6.45 17.76 15.86
N MET A 607 -6.77 17.29 17.07
CA MET A 607 -5.86 17.36 18.22
C MET A 607 -6.05 16.17 19.18
N THR A 608 -6.34 14.99 18.62
CA THR A 608 -6.40 13.75 19.39
C THR A 608 -5.03 13.46 20.04
N SER A 609 -5.01 13.03 21.30
CA SER A 609 -3.80 12.75 22.07
C SER A 609 -2.91 13.98 22.29
N CYS A 610 -3.54 15.14 22.49
CA CYS A 610 -2.89 16.41 22.80
C CYS A 610 -3.38 17.02 24.11
N ALA A 611 -3.73 16.20 25.11
CA ALA A 611 -4.33 16.63 26.38
C ALA A 611 -3.51 17.67 27.17
N ARG A 612 -2.19 17.77 26.91
CA ARG A 612 -1.29 18.77 27.53
C ARG A 612 -1.28 20.12 26.83
N CYS A 613 -1.85 20.22 25.64
CA CYS A 613 -1.83 21.43 24.83
C CYS A 613 -2.90 22.40 25.31
N GLU A 614 -2.51 23.48 25.98
CA GLU A 614 -3.41 24.53 26.42
C GLU A 614 -3.94 25.38 25.23
N LEU A 615 -5.24 25.68 25.26
CA LEU A 615 -5.91 26.54 24.30
C LEU A 615 -5.82 28.02 24.74
N PRO A 616 -5.41 28.96 23.88
CA PRO A 616 -5.37 30.38 24.20
C PRO A 616 -6.79 30.95 24.29
N PRO A 617 -7.05 32.00 25.09
CA PRO A 617 -8.34 32.67 25.16
C PRO A 617 -8.84 33.18 23.80
N SER A 618 -7.92 33.48 22.87
CA SER A 618 -8.25 33.92 21.51
C SER A 618 -8.94 32.86 20.64
N ILE A 619 -9.00 31.59 21.06
CA ILE A 619 -9.69 30.52 20.33
C ILE A 619 -11.17 30.85 20.06
N ILE A 620 -11.76 31.72 20.88
CA ILE A 620 -13.13 32.24 20.72
C ILE A 620 -13.33 33.02 19.40
N ASN A 621 -12.24 33.52 18.81
CA ASN A 621 -12.27 34.29 17.55
C ASN A 621 -12.35 33.41 16.31
N LEU A 622 -12.28 32.07 16.46
CA LEU A 622 -12.39 31.12 15.34
C LEU A 622 -13.85 30.91 14.93
N GLU A 623 -14.52 31.98 14.46
CA GLU A 623 -15.95 32.00 14.14
C GLU A 623 -16.37 30.98 13.06
N HIS A 624 -15.43 30.53 12.22
CA HIS A 624 -15.66 29.55 11.15
C HIS A 624 -15.29 28.11 11.52
N LEU A 625 -14.80 27.88 12.75
CA LEU A 625 -14.45 26.54 13.21
C LEU A 625 -15.72 25.71 13.37
N LYS A 626 -15.82 24.65 12.56
CA LYS A 626 -16.99 23.77 12.48
C LYS A 626 -16.80 22.50 13.29
N GLU A 627 -15.60 21.95 13.28
CA GLU A 627 -15.32 20.65 13.88
C GLU A 627 -13.97 20.64 14.57
N VAL A 628 -13.97 20.12 15.79
CA VAL A 628 -12.77 19.71 16.52
C VAL A 628 -12.85 18.22 16.75
N VAL A 629 -11.81 17.48 16.36
CA VAL A 629 -11.69 16.05 16.65
C VAL A 629 -10.60 15.87 17.70
N CYS A 630 -10.95 15.31 18.85
CA CYS A 630 -10.04 15.16 19.98
C CYS A 630 -10.41 13.95 20.86
N ASP A 631 -9.60 13.66 21.90
CA ASP A 631 -9.95 12.66 22.91
C ASP A 631 -10.80 13.27 24.05
N GLU A 632 -11.30 12.43 24.95
CA GLU A 632 -12.14 12.88 26.08
C GLU A 632 -11.44 13.90 26.98
N GLU A 633 -10.14 13.73 27.25
CA GLU A 633 -9.35 14.64 28.09
C GLU A 633 -9.24 16.03 27.45
N THR A 634 -8.92 16.07 26.16
CA THR A 634 -8.80 17.29 25.38
C THR A 634 -10.16 17.96 25.20
N ALA A 635 -11.25 17.20 25.02
CA ALA A 635 -12.61 17.73 24.88
C ALA A 635 -13.04 18.58 26.09
N ALA A 636 -12.60 18.23 27.31
CA ALA A 636 -12.88 19.02 28.51
C ALA A 636 -12.30 20.44 28.44
N SER A 637 -11.15 20.63 27.77
CA SER A 637 -10.56 21.97 27.57
C SER A 637 -11.44 22.88 26.68
N TRP A 638 -12.28 22.29 25.84
CA TRP A 638 -13.19 23.03 24.96
C TRP A 638 -14.50 23.45 25.64
N ASP A 639 -14.85 22.85 26.79
CA ASP A 639 -16.12 23.13 27.48
C ASP A 639 -16.28 24.61 27.86
N ALA A 640 -15.19 25.27 28.23
CA ALA A 640 -15.18 26.69 28.56
C ALA A 640 -15.51 27.60 27.35
N PHE A 641 -15.27 27.12 26.13
CA PHE A 641 -15.42 27.89 24.90
C PHE A 641 -16.71 27.57 24.13
N LYS A 642 -17.35 26.42 24.40
CA LYS A 642 -18.64 26.01 23.78
C LYS A 642 -19.71 27.12 23.76
N PRO A 643 -19.93 27.92 24.83
CA PRO A 643 -20.92 28.99 24.79
C PRO A 643 -20.62 30.10 23.77
N MET A 644 -19.34 30.29 23.43
CA MET A 644 -18.87 31.34 22.51
C MET A 644 -18.73 30.84 21.07
N LEU A 645 -18.70 29.51 20.86
CA LEU A 645 -18.60 28.86 19.56
C LEU A 645 -19.83 27.95 19.31
N PRO A 646 -21.03 28.52 19.10
CA PRO A 646 -22.28 27.74 19.09
C PRO A 646 -22.41 26.74 17.92
N ASN A 647 -21.65 26.92 16.85
CA ASN A 647 -21.66 26.04 15.68
C ASN A 647 -20.57 24.95 15.73
N LEU A 648 -19.76 24.93 16.79
CA LEU A 648 -18.66 23.98 16.94
C LEU A 648 -19.20 22.60 17.29
N LYS A 649 -18.93 21.61 16.44
CA LYS A 649 -19.05 20.19 16.74
C LYS A 649 -17.73 19.71 17.35
N ILE A 650 -17.78 19.11 18.54
CA ILE A 650 -16.65 18.35 19.10
C ILE A 650 -16.95 16.88 18.87
N ASP A 651 -16.10 16.24 18.08
CA ASP A 651 -16.15 14.81 17.82
C ASP A 651 -15.11 14.11 18.70
N ILE A 652 -15.58 13.14 19.49
CA ILE A 652 -14.75 12.30 20.35
C ILE A 652 -14.89 10.89 19.82
N PRO A 653 -14.08 10.54 18.83
CA PRO A 653 -14.20 9.27 18.18
C PRO A 653 -13.65 8.18 19.10
N GLN A 654 -14.33 7.03 19.11
CA GLN A 654 -13.82 5.85 19.78
C GLN A 654 -12.54 5.41 19.07
N LEU A 655 -11.38 5.71 19.66
CA LEU A 655 -10.12 5.22 19.13
C LEU A 655 -10.07 3.71 19.31
N ASP A 656 -10.23 3.02 18.19
CA ASP A 656 -9.73 1.66 18.05
C ASP A 656 -8.21 1.79 17.80
N VAL A 657 -7.42 1.93 18.88
CA VAL A 657 -5.95 1.98 18.80
C VAL A 657 -5.45 0.60 18.40
N ASN A 658 -5.55 0.29 17.13
CA ASN A 658 -5.00 -0.92 16.57
C ASN A 658 -3.55 -0.66 16.14
N LEU A 659 -2.57 -0.86 17.04
CA LEU A 659 -1.15 -0.74 16.72
C LEU A 659 -0.66 -1.80 15.71
N ASN A 660 -1.52 -2.74 15.26
CA ASN A 660 -1.14 -3.73 14.24
C ASN A 660 -0.63 -3.06 12.97
N TRP A 661 -1.05 -1.81 12.69
CA TRP A 661 -0.56 -1.09 11.53
C TRP A 661 0.94 -0.82 11.54
N LEU A 662 1.60 -0.74 12.70
CA LEU A 662 3.07 -0.57 12.75
C LEU A 662 3.78 -1.77 12.08
N HIS A 663 3.23 -2.97 12.25
CA HIS A 663 3.72 -4.15 11.53
C HIS A 663 3.29 -4.14 10.05
N GLU A 664 2.23 -3.41 9.71
CA GLU A 664 1.73 -3.27 8.34
C GLU A 664 2.50 -2.21 7.52
N ILE A 665 2.98 -1.13 8.12
CA ILE A 665 3.65 -0.07 7.37
C ILE A 665 5.05 -0.49 6.89
N HIS A 666 5.64 -1.50 7.55
CA HIS A 666 6.96 -1.97 7.21
C HIS A 666 7.01 -3.26 6.36
N SER A 667 5.85 -3.92 6.15
CA SER A 667 5.70 -5.15 5.35
C SER A 667 5.18 -4.91 3.95
#